data_AF-A0AA96TII2-F1
#
_entry.id   AF-A0AA96TII2-F1
#
_cell.length_a   1.000
_cell.length_b   1.000
_cell.length_c   1.000
_cell.angle_alpha   90.00
_cell.angle_beta   90.00
_cell.angle_gamma   90.00
#
_symmetry.space_group_name_H-M   'P 1'
#
loop_
_entity.id
_entity.type
_entity.pdbx_description
1 polymer ?
#
loop_
_entity_poly.entity_id
_entity_poly.type
_entity_poly.pdbx_seq_one_letter_code
_entity_poly.pdbx_strand_id
1 'polypeptide(L)'
;MLFALTAFTLLVSVVSAVGAAMPAEAVTTSVAVNGGSSGRTFDGVGAISGGGGNTRLLIDYPPTQRAQILDYLFKPNYGAAVQLLKLEIGGDANSTDGAEPSHQHVRGEINCDVGYEFWLGKEAVARNPNIKLVALPWAAPGWIGNGNFWTQDMIDYDISWLDCAKGHGLTISYLGGWNERGHDKTWYKNLRSALNARGYASVQIVGDDSGWDTADDMLADPAFNNAVGVVGSHYPCGYLSDATSCASSANAVATGKPLWASEFGSQDYNSGSVPYIRSITRGYLDGQMTGFMNWPLVAALYPNLPYATVALAVAGSPWSGSYQLGKNLWANAQVAQFTQPGWKFLTGSASGYLGGNRANGSYISLKSTNGTDYSTVYETTGTTAAQTVDVAVSGGLKTGTVHVWSTDLGSSNTADHFVKQADITPTTGRYTLTLQPNRIYTVTTTTGQGKGTATSPAPGAQPLPYSDNFDGYATRDMAKYFSTMQGAYEVRPCVAGRSGQCLQQVAPIRPINWQDNSDAYGLVGDPSWSNYTVSVDVDMQQAGTVTLLGRANTQNRPQSKQAAYQLRFSDTGAWSIAKNSNGGVLTTLASGTRPALGLNTWHNAKIGFSGNRITATLDGTTLGAVTDSSFTAGQVGFGVVGYQTNQFDNLTVTPNAAGDFSGILKGQESGLCADVPGQSQTNGTAVALWDCNGGANQTWTATPAKQLKVYGTKCLDAGGTANGTAVRINDCTGSTAQQWTVNSDGSVVNTGSGTCLDVTGHGTANGTALVIWGCNGGANQKWARADTTGILKGLESGKCVDVPAANETNGTRPALWDCNNGGNQAWTSTTTNQLKVFDTKCLEAVGTGDGAVIQITDCTGTAAQQWRVGTDGAVVNVGSGKCLDVTGHGTTNGTEFVLWTCTGAANQQWSRA
;
A
#
# COMPACT_ATOMS: atom_id res chain seq x y z
N MET A 1 -52.18 20.06 -52.64
CA MET A 1 -51.04 20.88 -53.13
C MET A 1 -49.78 20.25 -52.58
N LEU A 2 -49.10 19.49 -53.43
CA LEU A 2 -47.83 18.81 -53.17
C LEU A 2 -46.76 19.55 -53.96
N PHE A 3 -45.61 19.86 -53.36
CA PHE A 3 -44.37 20.02 -54.12
C PHE A 3 -43.21 19.44 -53.30
N ALA A 4 -42.36 18.73 -54.02
CA ALA A 4 -41.28 17.88 -53.55
C ALA A 4 -39.93 18.36 -54.13
N LEU A 5 -38.85 18.01 -53.41
CA LEU A 5 -37.43 17.90 -53.84
C LEU A 5 -36.75 19.21 -54.32
N THR A 6 -35.45 19.48 -54.13
CA THR A 6 -34.27 18.58 -54.08
C THR A 6 -33.05 19.34 -53.52
N ALA A 7 -32.08 18.57 -53.04
CA ALA A 7 -30.85 18.96 -52.36
C ALA A 7 -29.78 19.67 -53.22
N PHE A 8 -28.97 20.52 -52.57
CA PHE A 8 -27.57 20.77 -52.90
C PHE A 8 -26.83 21.12 -51.60
N THR A 9 -26.03 20.20 -51.08
CA THR A 9 -25.15 20.46 -49.92
C THR A 9 -23.70 20.35 -50.40
N LEU A 10 -23.00 21.47 -50.30
CA LEU A 10 -21.60 21.67 -50.62
C LEU A 10 -20.74 20.78 -49.70
N LEU A 11 -19.96 19.85 -50.27
CA LEU A 11 -18.92 19.11 -49.55
C LEU A 11 -17.81 20.09 -49.16
N VAL A 12 -17.82 20.56 -47.92
CA VAL A 12 -16.63 21.09 -47.26
C VAL A 12 -16.03 19.93 -46.47
N SER A 13 -15.01 19.30 -47.03
CA SER A 13 -14.16 18.34 -46.33
C SER A 13 -13.35 19.09 -45.27
N VAL A 14 -13.91 19.20 -44.06
CA VAL A 14 -13.12 19.51 -42.87
C VAL A 14 -12.34 18.25 -42.53
N VAL A 15 -11.12 18.16 -43.08
CA VAL A 15 -10.11 17.22 -42.59
C VAL A 15 -9.81 17.66 -41.16
N SER A 16 -10.48 17.04 -40.20
CA SER A 16 -10.08 17.10 -38.80
C SER A 16 -8.79 16.29 -38.71
N ALA A 17 -7.66 16.97 -38.92
CA ALA A 17 -6.36 16.45 -38.57
C ALA A 17 -6.41 16.19 -37.05
N VAL A 18 -6.58 14.92 -36.68
CA VAL A 18 -6.28 14.45 -35.34
C VAL A 18 -4.81 14.77 -35.14
N GLY A 19 -4.53 15.87 -34.44
CA GLY A 19 -3.19 16.24 -34.05
C GLY A 19 -2.65 15.16 -33.13
N ALA A 20 -1.97 14.17 -33.69
CA ALA A 20 -1.01 13.38 -32.93
C ALA A 20 -0.11 14.39 -32.23
N ALA A 21 0.02 14.29 -30.90
CA ALA A 21 0.95 15.12 -30.15
C ALA A 21 2.31 15.04 -30.86
N MET A 22 2.79 16.17 -31.38
CA MET A 22 4.06 16.19 -32.09
C MET A 22 5.14 15.67 -31.14
N PRO A 23 6.01 14.74 -31.58
CA PRO A 23 7.13 14.32 -30.76
C PRO A 23 7.90 15.57 -30.33
N ALA A 24 8.30 15.65 -29.06
CA ALA A 24 9.15 16.73 -28.58
C ALA A 24 10.37 16.83 -29.50
N GLU A 25 10.58 18.00 -30.11
CA GLU A 25 11.73 18.24 -30.98
C GLU A 25 13.01 18.17 -30.12
N ALA A 26 14.11 17.68 -30.68
CA ALA A 26 15.38 17.66 -29.95
C ALA A 26 15.85 19.10 -29.72
N VAL A 27 15.86 19.57 -28.47
CA VAL A 27 16.25 20.94 -28.13
C VAL A 27 17.64 20.97 -27.48
N THR A 28 18.42 21.98 -27.84
CA THR A 28 19.67 22.33 -27.15
C THR A 28 19.39 23.37 -26.07
N THR A 29 19.69 23.04 -24.82
CA THR A 29 19.53 23.95 -23.66
C THR A 29 20.89 24.50 -23.24
N SER A 30 21.06 25.82 -23.22
CA SER A 30 22.26 26.45 -22.63
C SER A 30 22.16 26.48 -21.11
N VAL A 31 23.13 25.90 -20.40
CA VAL A 31 23.18 25.81 -18.93
C VAL A 31 24.42 26.53 -18.41
N ALA A 32 24.27 27.64 -17.71
CA ALA A 32 25.40 28.37 -17.13
C ALA A 32 25.55 28.04 -15.63
N VAL A 33 26.42 27.09 -15.30
CA VAL A 33 26.74 26.71 -13.91
C VAL A 33 27.74 27.72 -13.35
N ASN A 34 27.22 28.83 -12.82
CA ASN A 34 28.04 29.92 -12.27
C ASN A 34 28.07 29.86 -10.74
N GLY A 35 29.24 29.57 -10.16
CA GLY A 35 29.44 29.52 -8.70
C GLY A 35 29.22 30.85 -7.99
N GLY A 36 29.14 31.98 -8.71
CA GLY A 36 28.74 33.28 -8.17
C GLY A 36 27.23 33.44 -7.97
N SER A 37 26.39 32.64 -8.64
CA SER A 37 24.95 32.63 -8.35
C SER A 37 24.65 31.82 -7.08
N SER A 38 23.59 32.18 -6.37
CA SER A 38 23.17 31.45 -5.18
C SER A 38 21.68 31.61 -4.97
N GLY A 39 20.99 30.49 -4.88
CA GLY A 39 19.63 30.37 -4.37
C GLY A 39 19.61 29.91 -2.91
N ARG A 40 18.58 29.17 -2.56
CA ARG A 40 18.36 28.68 -1.20
C ARG A 40 19.38 27.60 -0.80
N THR A 41 19.54 27.41 0.50
CA THR A 41 20.29 26.27 1.06
C THR A 41 19.50 25.00 0.84
N PHE A 42 20.14 23.96 0.33
CA PHE A 42 19.58 22.62 0.27
C PHE A 42 19.66 21.95 1.64
N ASP A 43 18.53 21.45 2.13
CA ASP A 43 18.42 20.83 3.44
C ASP A 43 18.51 19.30 3.37
N GLY A 44 18.20 18.70 2.22
CA GLY A 44 18.43 17.28 1.96
C GLY A 44 17.28 16.58 1.25
N VAL A 45 17.56 15.37 0.79
CA VAL A 45 16.55 14.40 0.36
C VAL A 45 16.55 13.20 1.31
N GLY A 46 15.38 12.65 1.57
CA GLY A 46 15.27 11.55 2.50
C GLY A 46 13.91 10.89 2.53
N ALA A 47 13.57 10.29 3.67
CA ALA A 47 12.38 9.47 3.81
C ALA A 47 11.88 9.37 5.25
N ILE A 48 10.66 8.85 5.39
CA ILE A 48 9.94 8.73 6.65
C ILE A 48 9.90 7.25 7.08
N SER A 49 10.34 6.95 8.30
CA SER A 49 9.95 5.74 9.02
C SER A 49 8.81 6.11 9.97
N GLY A 50 7.70 5.38 9.88
CA GLY A 50 6.47 5.73 10.56
C GLY A 50 5.46 6.42 9.63
N GLY A 51 4.42 7.03 10.18
CA GLY A 51 3.11 6.97 9.53
C GLY A 51 2.65 5.51 9.48
N GLY A 52 2.92 4.78 10.57
CA GLY A 52 2.41 3.47 10.96
C GLY A 52 3.03 2.26 10.30
N GLY A 53 3.90 1.54 11.02
CA GLY A 53 4.14 0.10 10.83
C GLY A 53 5.02 -0.30 9.64
N ASN A 54 5.45 0.65 8.81
CA ASN A 54 6.20 0.38 7.58
C ASN A 54 7.62 -0.15 7.80
N THR A 55 8.24 0.09 8.96
CA THR A 55 9.56 -0.48 9.30
C THR A 55 9.48 -1.71 10.20
N ARG A 56 8.28 -2.14 10.59
CA ARG A 56 8.06 -3.13 11.66
C ARG A 56 8.84 -4.44 11.47
N LEU A 57 8.77 -5.06 10.29
CA LEU A 57 9.41 -6.37 10.05
C LEU A 57 10.92 -6.28 9.84
N LEU A 58 11.48 -5.08 9.61
CA LEU A 58 12.91 -4.92 9.31
C LEU A 58 13.80 -5.35 10.48
N ILE A 59 13.38 -5.05 11.72
CA ILE A 59 14.15 -5.40 12.91
C ILE A 59 14.28 -6.93 13.07
N ASP A 60 13.37 -7.71 12.49
CA ASP A 60 13.34 -9.17 12.59
C ASP A 60 14.09 -9.89 11.45
N TYR A 61 14.69 -9.14 10.51
CA TYR A 61 15.51 -9.73 9.44
C TYR A 61 16.75 -10.45 9.98
N PRO A 62 17.25 -11.48 9.27
CA PRO A 62 18.52 -12.09 9.62
C PRO A 62 19.62 -11.02 9.57
N PRO A 63 20.61 -11.03 10.49
CA PRO A 63 21.53 -9.92 10.67
C PRO A 63 22.25 -9.45 9.39
N THR A 64 22.66 -10.40 8.53
CA THR A 64 23.33 -10.10 7.27
C THR A 64 22.43 -9.30 6.33
N GLN A 65 21.21 -9.78 6.05
CA GLN A 65 20.28 -9.13 5.14
C GLN A 65 19.77 -7.80 5.74
N ARG A 66 19.54 -7.76 7.06
CA ARG A 66 19.20 -6.52 7.77
C ARG A 66 20.27 -5.45 7.56
N ALA A 67 21.55 -5.81 7.74
CA ALA A 67 22.67 -4.90 7.52
C ALA A 67 22.78 -4.44 6.06
N GLN A 68 22.53 -5.33 5.10
CA GLN A 68 22.53 -4.99 3.66
C GLN A 68 21.44 -3.98 3.32
N ILE A 69 20.22 -4.18 3.81
CA ILE A 69 19.10 -3.24 3.61
C ILE A 69 19.45 -1.87 4.20
N LEU A 70 19.95 -1.84 5.45
CA LEU A 70 20.36 -0.59 6.11
C LEU A 70 21.52 0.11 5.39
N ASP A 71 22.47 -0.64 4.80
CA ASP A 71 23.51 -0.08 3.95
C ASP A 71 22.91 0.56 2.68
N TYR A 72 21.95 -0.09 2.03
CA TYR A 72 21.23 0.48 0.88
C TYR A 72 20.44 1.73 1.23
N LEU A 73 19.89 1.85 2.45
CA LEU A 73 19.13 3.02 2.85
C LEU A 73 20.04 4.20 3.26
N PHE A 74 21.04 3.95 4.11
CA PHE A 74 21.74 5.02 4.83
C PHE A 74 23.20 5.20 4.45
N LYS A 75 23.90 4.17 3.99
CA LYS A 75 25.35 4.25 3.77
C LYS A 75 25.65 5.21 2.61
N PRO A 76 26.45 6.26 2.84
CA PRO A 76 26.88 7.14 1.77
C PRO A 76 27.59 6.35 0.67
N ASN A 77 27.45 6.78 -0.59
CA ASN A 77 28.12 6.17 -1.73
C ASN A 77 27.78 4.68 -1.98
N TYR A 78 26.60 4.24 -1.57
CA TYR A 78 26.20 2.83 -1.69
C TYR A 78 24.79 2.66 -2.28
N GLY A 79 23.77 3.26 -1.66
CA GLY A 79 22.37 3.18 -2.12
C GLY A 79 21.68 4.54 -2.09
N ALA A 80 20.48 4.60 -1.52
CA ALA A 80 19.71 5.84 -1.35
C ALA A 80 20.52 6.94 -0.66
N ALA A 81 21.35 6.60 0.34
CA ALA A 81 22.13 7.54 1.13
C ALA A 81 21.26 8.66 1.74
N VAL A 82 20.15 8.27 2.37
CA VAL A 82 19.17 9.18 3.00
C VAL A 82 19.88 10.24 3.86
N GLN A 83 19.50 11.51 3.66
CA GLN A 83 20.09 12.68 4.34
C GLN A 83 19.17 13.27 5.41
N LEU A 84 17.85 13.13 5.22
CA LEU A 84 16.80 13.47 6.19
C LEU A 84 16.05 12.18 6.56
N LEU A 85 16.06 11.79 7.83
CA LEU A 85 15.26 10.67 8.32
C LEU A 85 14.22 11.20 9.31
N LYS A 86 12.95 11.13 8.91
CA LYS A 86 11.82 11.46 9.78
C LYS A 86 11.34 10.19 10.48
N LEU A 87 11.25 10.25 11.80
CA LEU A 87 10.84 9.17 12.69
C LEU A 87 9.49 9.52 13.30
N GLU A 88 8.58 8.56 13.34
CA GLU A 88 7.35 8.71 14.10
C GLU A 88 7.63 8.70 15.61
N ILE A 89 6.95 9.61 16.33
CA ILE A 89 6.78 9.49 17.77
C ILE A 89 5.53 8.64 17.97
N GLY A 90 5.73 7.35 18.28
CA GLY A 90 4.65 6.37 18.42
C GLY A 90 3.61 6.80 19.45
N GLY A 91 2.34 6.46 19.20
CA GLY A 91 1.19 6.96 19.97
C GLY A 91 0.15 5.91 20.33
N ASP A 92 0.49 4.61 20.23
CA ASP A 92 -0.37 3.45 20.53
C ASP A 92 -1.58 3.26 19.59
N ALA A 93 -1.62 3.98 18.47
CA ALA A 93 -2.68 3.88 17.49
C ALA A 93 -2.14 3.72 16.08
N ASN A 94 -2.96 3.11 15.21
CA ASN A 94 -2.66 2.97 13.80
C ASN A 94 -2.47 4.33 13.15
N SER A 95 -1.32 4.50 12.51
CA SER A 95 -0.94 5.68 11.78
C SER A 95 -0.70 5.43 10.28
N THR A 96 -0.94 4.21 9.77
CA THR A 96 -1.34 3.82 8.38
C THR A 96 -1.34 2.30 8.24
N ASP A 97 -0.21 1.60 8.39
CA ASP A 97 -0.08 0.14 8.19
C ASP A 97 0.15 -0.62 9.51
N GLY A 98 -0.06 0.06 10.63
CA GLY A 98 0.15 -0.48 11.96
C GLY A 98 0.26 0.63 12.99
N ALA A 99 0.21 0.23 14.27
CA ALA A 99 0.41 1.13 15.39
C ALA A 99 1.86 1.09 15.86
N GLU A 100 2.41 2.26 16.14
CA GLU A 100 3.73 2.38 16.77
C GLU A 100 3.59 2.64 18.28
N PRO A 101 4.33 1.90 19.11
CA PRO A 101 4.19 1.97 20.56
C PRO A 101 4.75 3.29 21.10
N SER A 102 4.00 3.91 22.00
CA SER A 102 4.41 5.11 22.73
C SER A 102 5.51 4.82 23.75
N HIS A 103 6.44 5.75 23.92
CA HIS A 103 7.41 5.70 25.03
C HIS A 103 6.76 5.97 26.39
N GLN A 104 5.46 6.32 26.43
CA GLN A 104 4.73 6.62 27.65
C GLN A 104 3.24 6.25 27.52
N HIS A 105 2.94 4.96 27.40
CA HIS A 105 1.56 4.43 27.37
C HIS A 105 0.68 4.94 28.52
N VAL A 106 1.30 5.09 29.71
CA VAL A 106 0.68 5.60 30.93
C VAL A 106 1.48 6.79 31.42
N ARG A 107 0.78 7.86 31.84
CA ARG A 107 1.42 9.07 32.37
C ARG A 107 2.44 8.73 33.48
N GLY A 108 3.67 9.18 33.30
CA GLY A 108 4.77 8.96 34.24
C GLY A 108 5.57 7.68 34.04
N GLU A 109 5.09 6.72 33.24
CA GLU A 109 5.79 5.47 32.96
C GLU A 109 6.57 5.55 31.64
N ILE A 110 7.80 6.04 31.70
CA ILE A 110 8.64 6.21 30.51
C ILE A 110 9.36 4.88 30.18
N ASN A 111 9.34 4.51 28.90
CA ASN A 111 10.13 3.44 28.29
C ASN A 111 10.93 4.00 27.10
N CYS A 112 12.23 4.22 27.28
CA CYS A 112 13.08 4.73 26.20
C CYS A 112 13.54 3.65 25.21
N ASP A 113 13.27 2.37 25.46
CA ASP A 113 13.67 1.25 24.59
C ASP A 113 12.49 0.68 23.79
N VAL A 114 11.44 1.49 23.63
CA VAL A 114 10.20 1.11 22.96
C VAL A 114 10.36 1.07 21.43
N GLY A 115 9.63 0.16 20.79
CA GLY A 115 9.51 0.13 19.33
C GLY A 115 10.83 -0.09 18.60
N TYR A 116 10.93 0.45 17.38
CA TYR A 116 12.09 0.29 16.50
C TYR A 116 12.71 1.62 16.03
N GLU A 117 12.08 2.76 16.28
CA GLU A 117 12.54 4.03 15.72
C GLU A 117 13.87 4.53 16.32
N PHE A 118 14.09 4.33 17.63
CA PHE A 118 15.39 4.62 18.24
C PHE A 118 16.49 3.68 17.72
N TRP A 119 16.18 2.40 17.51
CA TRP A 119 17.12 1.45 16.88
C TRP A 119 17.46 1.90 15.46
N LEU A 120 16.45 2.23 14.64
CA LEU A 120 16.65 2.68 13.28
C LEU A 120 17.49 3.96 13.21
N GLY A 121 17.19 4.93 14.08
CA GLY A 121 17.98 6.16 14.21
C GLY A 121 19.45 5.88 14.50
N LYS A 122 19.75 4.93 15.41
CA LYS A 122 21.14 4.52 15.71
C LYS A 122 21.81 3.87 14.50
N GLU A 123 21.12 2.97 13.81
CA GLU A 123 21.64 2.30 12.60
C GLU A 123 21.91 3.29 11.46
N ALA A 124 21.06 4.31 11.34
CA ALA A 124 21.20 5.38 10.35
C ALA A 124 22.40 6.28 10.67
N VAL A 125 22.51 6.79 11.91
CA VAL A 125 23.63 7.64 12.36
C VAL A 125 24.96 6.89 12.29
N ALA A 126 24.98 5.60 12.63
CA ALA A 126 26.19 4.77 12.54
C ALA A 126 26.74 4.67 11.10
N ARG A 127 25.85 4.71 10.09
CA ARG A 127 26.22 4.65 8.66
C ARG A 127 26.47 6.02 8.05
N ASN A 128 25.68 7.00 8.47
CA ASN A 128 25.76 8.39 8.01
C ASN A 128 25.68 9.34 9.22
N PRO A 129 26.83 9.67 9.84
CA PRO A 129 26.86 10.59 10.98
C PRO A 129 26.35 12.01 10.68
N ASN A 130 26.21 12.36 9.38
CA ASN A 130 25.72 13.66 8.94
C ASN A 130 24.20 13.68 8.69
N ILE A 131 23.52 12.54 8.80
CA ILE A 131 22.07 12.45 8.65
C ILE A 131 21.38 13.39 9.64
N LYS A 132 20.33 14.09 9.20
CA LYS A 132 19.48 14.88 10.09
C LYS A 132 18.25 14.08 10.46
N LEU A 133 17.99 14.02 11.75
CA LEU A 133 16.83 13.35 12.31
C LEU A 133 15.70 14.36 12.52
N VAL A 134 14.51 13.99 12.05
CA VAL A 134 13.25 14.71 12.22
C VAL A 134 12.34 13.80 13.07
N ALA A 135 11.58 14.37 14.00
CA ALA A 135 10.59 13.63 14.79
C ALA A 135 9.21 14.25 14.61
N LEU A 136 8.17 13.43 14.48
CA LEU A 136 6.78 13.91 14.37
C LEU A 136 5.80 12.87 14.96
N PRO A 137 4.85 13.28 15.81
CA PRO A 137 3.75 12.42 16.22
C PRO A 137 2.61 12.39 15.20
N TRP A 138 2.09 11.18 14.93
CA TRP A 138 0.83 10.96 14.22
C TRP A 138 -0.34 10.82 15.19
N ALA A 139 -0.14 10.05 16.25
CA ALA A 139 -1.11 9.77 17.30
C ALA A 139 -0.50 10.10 18.67
N ALA A 140 -1.31 10.01 19.74
CA ALA A 140 -0.83 10.17 21.11
C ALA A 140 -1.57 9.24 22.08
N PRO A 141 -0.94 8.84 23.20
CA PRO A 141 -1.64 8.11 24.26
C PRO A 141 -2.89 8.85 24.76
N GLY A 142 -3.94 8.10 25.12
CA GLY A 142 -5.25 8.68 25.44
C GLY A 142 -5.27 9.59 26.67
N TRP A 143 -4.25 9.51 27.53
CA TRP A 143 -4.15 10.33 28.74
C TRP A 143 -3.70 11.77 28.46
N ILE A 144 -3.12 12.04 27.28
CA ILE A 144 -2.68 13.36 26.86
C ILE A 144 -3.88 14.30 26.81
N GLY A 145 -3.86 15.37 27.61
CA GLY A 145 -4.87 16.42 27.56
C GLY A 145 -6.32 15.94 27.73
N ASN A 146 -6.54 14.77 28.35
CA ASN A 146 -7.83 14.07 28.37
C ASN A 146 -8.43 13.85 26.96
N GLY A 147 -7.59 13.43 26.01
CA GLY A 147 -7.97 13.23 24.62
C GLY A 147 -7.78 14.46 23.71
N ASN A 148 -7.21 15.56 24.23
CA ASN A 148 -6.89 16.75 23.46
C ASN A 148 -5.38 16.86 23.20
N PHE A 149 -5.00 16.89 21.92
CA PHE A 149 -3.61 16.92 21.49
C PHE A 149 -2.91 18.24 21.83
N TRP A 150 -3.55 19.39 21.56
CA TRP A 150 -2.93 20.71 21.67
C TRP A 150 -2.89 21.20 23.13
N THR A 151 -2.07 20.54 23.95
CA THR A 151 -1.97 20.78 25.39
C THR A 151 -0.53 20.78 25.88
N GLN A 152 -0.31 21.26 27.12
CA GLN A 152 1.00 21.19 27.77
C GLN A 152 1.46 19.74 27.98
N ASP A 153 0.53 18.80 28.20
CA ASP A 153 0.85 17.38 28.33
C ASP A 153 1.59 16.85 27.09
N MET A 154 1.15 17.26 25.89
CA MET A 154 1.80 16.86 24.65
C MET A 154 3.21 17.46 24.49
N ILE A 155 3.39 18.72 24.92
CA ILE A 155 4.73 19.35 24.93
C ILE A 155 5.67 18.60 25.86
N ASP A 156 5.22 18.25 27.06
CA ASP A 156 6.02 17.52 28.04
C ASP A 156 6.31 16.09 27.55
N TYR A 157 5.35 15.47 26.88
CA TYR A 157 5.49 14.17 26.23
C TYR A 157 6.55 14.20 25.12
N ASP A 158 6.49 15.14 24.19
CA ASP A 158 7.49 15.29 23.12
C ASP A 158 8.89 15.56 23.68
N ILE A 159 9.01 16.40 24.71
CA ILE A 159 10.29 16.66 25.37
C ILE A 159 10.83 15.39 26.05
N SER A 160 9.98 14.59 26.68
CA SER A 160 10.42 13.31 27.26
C SER A 160 10.88 12.31 26.19
N TRP A 161 10.29 12.35 24.99
CA TRP A 161 10.77 11.57 23.85
C TRP A 161 12.16 12.06 23.38
N LEU A 162 12.37 13.38 23.32
CA LEU A 162 13.68 13.96 23.03
C LEU A 162 14.74 13.61 24.10
N ASP A 163 14.34 13.49 25.36
CA ASP A 163 15.20 13.01 26.46
C ASP A 163 15.61 11.54 26.20
N CYS A 164 14.67 10.68 25.78
CA CYS A 164 14.96 9.30 25.37
C CYS A 164 15.88 9.23 24.14
N ALA A 165 15.61 10.01 23.09
CA ALA A 165 16.44 10.07 21.89
C ALA A 165 17.89 10.45 22.23
N LYS A 166 18.06 11.47 23.08
CA LYS A 166 19.37 11.89 23.58
C LYS A 166 20.06 10.79 24.39
N GLY A 167 19.32 10.03 25.19
CA GLY A 167 19.82 8.84 25.91
C GLY A 167 20.38 7.77 24.97
N HIS A 168 19.83 7.63 23.77
CA HIS A 168 20.33 6.76 22.70
C HIS A 168 21.47 7.38 21.86
N GLY A 169 21.96 8.57 22.23
CA GLY A 169 22.99 9.28 21.47
C GLY A 169 22.48 9.92 20.18
N LEU A 170 21.16 10.05 20.02
CA LEU A 170 20.55 10.64 18.84
C LEU A 170 20.35 12.15 19.02
N THR A 171 20.82 12.92 18.05
CA THR A 171 20.58 14.37 18.01
C THR A 171 19.45 14.67 17.05
N ILE A 172 18.27 14.95 17.62
CA ILE A 172 17.10 15.37 16.84
C ILE A 172 17.32 16.80 16.39
N SER A 173 17.26 17.02 15.08
CA SER A 173 17.48 18.33 14.47
C SER A 173 16.16 19.11 14.33
N TYR A 174 15.07 18.40 14.12
CA TYR A 174 13.76 18.97 13.82
C TYR A 174 12.66 18.22 14.57
N LEU A 175 11.67 18.95 15.09
CA LEU A 175 10.46 18.41 15.72
C LEU A 175 9.23 19.04 15.05
N GLY A 176 8.30 18.22 14.59
CA GLY A 176 7.03 18.66 14.02
C GLY A 176 5.91 18.81 15.07
N GLY A 177 4.74 19.28 14.63
CA GLY A 177 3.53 19.36 15.44
C GLY A 177 2.70 18.08 15.36
N TRP A 178 1.52 18.13 14.74
CA TRP A 178 0.64 16.96 14.60
C TRP A 178 0.41 16.65 13.12
N ASN A 179 0.84 15.46 12.68
CA ASN A 179 0.83 15.09 11.26
C ASN A 179 -0.55 15.27 10.60
N GLU A 180 -0.64 16.12 9.58
CA GLU A 180 -1.86 16.39 8.79
C GLU A 180 -3.07 16.85 9.62
N ARG A 181 -2.85 17.53 10.75
CA ARG A 181 -3.91 18.04 11.64
C ARG A 181 -3.86 19.56 11.84
N GLY A 182 -3.11 20.25 10.99
CA GLY A 182 -2.92 21.70 11.06
C GLY A 182 -2.07 22.11 12.26
N HIS A 183 -2.33 23.32 12.78
CA HIS A 183 -1.54 23.91 13.85
C HIS A 183 -2.38 24.68 14.88
N ASP A 184 -1.90 24.69 16.12
CA ASP A 184 -2.31 25.66 17.14
C ASP A 184 -1.16 26.63 17.43
N LYS A 185 -1.31 27.91 17.06
CA LYS A 185 -0.27 28.93 17.21
C LYS A 185 0.25 29.06 18.64
N THR A 186 -0.63 28.92 19.63
CA THR A 186 -0.26 29.06 21.04
C THR A 186 0.59 27.87 21.48
N TRP A 187 0.21 26.66 21.09
CA TRP A 187 0.97 25.44 21.34
C TRP A 187 2.38 25.52 20.75
N TYR A 188 2.54 25.95 19.49
CA TYR A 188 3.87 26.09 18.87
C TYR A 188 4.75 27.12 19.60
N LYS A 189 4.18 28.25 20.03
CA LYS A 189 4.89 29.25 20.85
C LYS A 189 5.31 28.68 22.21
N ASN A 190 4.44 27.90 22.84
CA ASN A 190 4.72 27.24 24.12
C ASN A 190 5.75 26.13 23.97
N LEU A 191 5.67 25.32 22.91
CA LEU A 191 6.67 24.29 22.58
C LEU A 191 8.04 24.93 22.40
N ARG A 192 8.13 26.07 21.69
CA ARG A 192 9.40 26.77 21.55
C ARG A 192 9.97 27.24 22.88
N SER A 193 9.13 27.82 23.73
CA SER A 193 9.53 28.24 25.07
C SER A 193 10.05 27.06 25.89
N ALA A 194 9.34 25.93 25.88
CA ALA A 194 9.69 24.72 26.61
C ALA A 194 10.99 24.08 26.10
N LEU A 195 11.19 23.99 24.77
CA LEU A 195 12.43 23.47 24.18
C LEU A 195 13.64 24.33 24.57
N ASN A 196 13.50 25.66 24.53
CA ASN A 196 14.55 26.57 24.98
C ASN A 196 14.88 26.34 26.47
N ALA A 197 13.86 26.26 27.33
CA ALA A 197 14.03 26.06 28.77
C ALA A 197 14.65 24.70 29.12
N ARG A 198 14.44 23.67 28.29
CA ARG A 198 14.90 22.29 28.50
C ARG A 198 16.22 21.97 27.79
N GLY A 199 16.90 22.97 27.22
CA GLY A 199 18.21 22.79 26.59
C GLY A 199 18.18 22.27 25.15
N TYR A 200 17.01 22.34 24.51
CA TYR A 200 16.78 21.95 23.11
C TYR A 200 16.63 23.17 22.19
N ALA A 201 17.26 24.29 22.53
CA ALA A 201 17.16 25.54 21.76
C ALA A 201 17.59 25.41 20.29
N SER A 202 18.49 24.45 19.97
CA SER A 202 18.93 24.17 18.60
C SER A 202 17.92 23.40 17.76
N VAL A 203 16.99 22.66 18.38
CA VAL A 203 15.95 21.92 17.67
C VAL A 203 15.04 22.91 16.96
N GLN A 204 14.90 22.78 15.64
CA GLN A 204 14.00 23.62 14.86
C GLN A 204 12.59 23.01 14.88
N ILE A 205 11.56 23.86 14.94
CA ILE A 205 10.17 23.39 14.83
C ILE A 205 9.75 23.40 13.35
N VAL A 206 9.21 22.29 12.88
CA VAL A 206 8.57 22.19 11.55
C VAL A 206 7.09 22.54 11.73
N GLY A 207 6.65 23.60 11.07
CA GLY A 207 5.25 24.01 11.00
C GLY A 207 4.72 23.76 9.59
N ASP A 208 3.69 22.96 9.33
CA ASP A 208 2.93 22.15 10.29
C ASP A 208 2.67 20.72 9.81
N ASP A 209 3.45 20.26 8.81
CA ASP A 209 3.27 18.92 8.21
C ASP A 209 1.82 18.72 7.73
N SER A 210 1.21 19.80 7.21
CA SER A 210 -0.10 19.79 6.58
C SER A 210 -0.03 20.59 5.27
N GLY A 211 -0.29 21.90 5.33
CA GLY A 211 -0.45 22.77 4.16
C GLY A 211 0.48 23.97 4.16
N TRP A 212 0.30 24.87 3.19
CA TRP A 212 1.05 26.13 3.11
C TRP A 212 0.43 27.27 3.93
N ASP A 213 -0.76 27.09 4.48
CA ASP A 213 -1.56 28.08 5.22
C ASP A 213 -0.91 28.49 6.55
N THR A 214 -0.08 27.62 7.16
CA THR A 214 0.73 28.00 8.33
C THR A 214 1.60 29.23 8.07
N ALA A 215 2.06 29.43 6.83
CA ALA A 215 2.86 30.59 6.46
C ALA A 215 2.06 31.90 6.52
N ASP A 216 0.76 31.86 6.23
CA ASP A 216 -0.10 33.04 6.30
C ASP A 216 -0.19 33.53 7.75
N ASP A 217 -0.38 32.59 8.67
CA ASP A 217 -0.45 32.84 10.09
C ASP A 217 0.90 33.28 10.68
N MET A 218 2.02 32.75 10.18
CA MET A 218 3.37 33.22 10.55
C MET A 218 3.58 34.69 10.15
N LEU A 219 3.16 35.11 8.95
CA LEU A 219 3.29 36.50 8.55
C LEU A 219 2.40 37.45 9.36
N ALA A 220 1.27 36.95 9.87
CA ALA A 220 0.36 37.71 10.73
C ALA A 220 0.79 37.75 12.21
N ASP A 221 1.48 36.73 12.72
CA ASP A 221 1.96 36.62 14.11
C ASP A 221 3.49 36.44 14.16
N PRO A 222 4.26 37.52 14.37
CA PRO A 222 5.71 37.46 14.47
C PRO A 222 6.24 36.51 15.56
N ALA A 223 5.51 36.32 16.66
CA ALA A 223 5.92 35.41 17.73
C ALA A 223 5.79 33.96 17.29
N PHE A 224 4.74 33.63 16.53
CA PHE A 224 4.58 32.31 15.92
C PHE A 224 5.63 32.07 14.84
N ASN A 225 5.89 33.05 13.96
CA ASN A 225 6.97 32.95 12.96
C ASN A 225 8.36 32.76 13.58
N ASN A 226 8.61 33.32 14.76
CA ASN A 226 9.86 33.12 15.49
C ASN A 226 9.94 31.74 16.16
N ALA A 227 8.81 31.13 16.49
CA ALA A 227 8.76 29.78 17.05
C ALA A 227 9.05 28.71 16.00
N VAL A 228 8.59 28.91 14.76
CA VAL A 228 8.73 27.97 13.64
C VAL A 228 10.06 28.19 12.89
N GLY A 229 10.82 27.11 12.69
CA GLY A 229 12.09 27.12 11.99
C GLY A 229 12.00 26.77 10.50
N VAL A 230 11.02 25.94 10.13
CA VAL A 230 10.82 25.40 8.77
C VAL A 230 9.33 25.35 8.47
N VAL A 231 8.94 25.66 7.23
CA VAL A 231 7.57 25.45 6.74
C VAL A 231 7.50 24.11 6.01
N GLY A 232 6.82 23.12 6.59
CA GLY A 232 6.66 21.76 6.05
C GLY A 232 5.26 21.55 5.50
N SER A 233 5.17 21.13 4.23
CA SER A 233 3.92 20.85 3.52
C SER A 233 3.90 19.42 2.98
N HIS A 234 2.72 18.79 3.04
CA HIS A 234 2.48 17.45 2.56
C HIS A 234 1.96 17.46 1.13
N TYR A 235 2.53 16.59 0.29
CA TYR A 235 2.18 16.41 -1.13
C TYR A 235 2.04 17.74 -1.90
N PRO A 236 3.02 18.67 -1.84
CA PRO A 236 2.93 19.98 -2.51
C PRO A 236 2.87 19.87 -4.04
N CYS A 237 3.18 18.70 -4.60
CA CYS A 237 3.04 18.37 -6.01
C CYS A 237 1.71 17.66 -6.35
N GLY A 238 0.84 17.42 -5.37
CA GLY A 238 -0.37 16.62 -5.46
C GLY A 238 -0.16 15.17 -4.99
N TYR A 239 -1.10 14.65 -4.18
CA TYR A 239 -1.09 13.27 -3.69
C TYR A 239 -1.26 12.29 -4.84
N LEU A 240 -0.36 11.30 -4.95
CA LEU A 240 -0.30 10.29 -6.02
C LEU A 240 -0.37 10.88 -7.45
N SER A 241 0.10 12.11 -7.62
CA SER A 241 0.11 12.79 -8.93
C SER A 241 1.37 12.45 -9.73
N ASP A 242 1.39 12.87 -10.99
CA ASP A 242 2.57 12.82 -11.87
C ASP A 242 3.64 13.89 -11.55
N ALA A 243 3.44 14.67 -10.49
CA ALA A 243 4.26 15.83 -10.11
C ALA A 243 4.51 16.77 -11.31
N THR A 244 3.44 17.08 -12.05
CA THR A 244 3.50 18.02 -13.18
C THR A 244 3.59 19.47 -12.75
N SER A 245 3.30 19.81 -11.49
CA SER A 245 3.48 21.12 -10.86
C SER A 245 3.74 20.93 -9.37
N CYS A 246 4.60 21.75 -8.76
CA CYS A 246 5.00 21.65 -7.36
C CYS A 246 5.08 23.02 -6.68
N ALA A 247 4.03 23.83 -6.79
CA ALA A 247 4.04 25.21 -6.31
C ALA A 247 3.92 25.33 -4.79
N SER A 248 4.62 26.31 -4.21
CA SER A 248 4.38 26.81 -2.86
C SER A 248 3.54 28.09 -2.90
N SER A 249 2.98 28.53 -1.77
CA SER A 249 2.31 29.83 -1.70
C SER A 249 3.32 31.00 -1.74
N ALA A 250 2.88 32.16 -2.21
CA ALA A 250 3.70 33.37 -2.18
C ALA A 250 4.07 33.77 -0.74
N ASN A 251 3.15 33.57 0.20
CA ASN A 251 3.36 33.83 1.62
C ASN A 251 4.41 32.87 2.22
N ALA A 252 4.39 31.58 1.86
CA ALA A 252 5.43 30.63 2.25
C ALA A 252 6.81 31.12 1.83
N VAL A 253 6.97 31.55 0.57
CA VAL A 253 8.23 32.15 0.09
C VAL A 253 8.60 33.41 0.89
N ALA A 254 7.62 34.28 1.15
CA ALA A 254 7.81 35.55 1.86
C ALA A 254 8.22 35.39 3.34
N THR A 255 7.94 34.24 3.98
CA THR A 255 8.45 33.96 5.34
C THR A 255 9.99 33.98 5.41
N GLY A 256 10.67 33.73 4.29
CA GLY A 256 12.12 33.58 4.23
C GLY A 256 12.65 32.29 4.88
N LYS A 257 11.77 31.42 5.38
CA LYS A 257 12.13 30.15 6.02
C LYS A 257 12.45 29.07 4.96
N PRO A 258 13.19 28.02 5.32
CA PRO A 258 13.23 26.81 4.50
C PRO A 258 11.83 26.24 4.27
N LEU A 259 11.59 25.75 3.05
CA LEU A 259 10.30 25.20 2.63
C LEU A 259 10.51 23.74 2.28
N TRP A 260 9.77 22.83 2.90
CA TRP A 260 9.95 21.40 2.70
C TRP A 260 8.70 20.77 2.08
N ALA A 261 8.91 19.87 1.13
CA ALA A 261 8.01 18.75 0.91
C ALA A 261 8.28 17.76 2.06
N SER A 262 7.71 18.06 3.24
CA SER A 262 7.98 17.30 4.47
C SER A 262 7.30 15.93 4.48
N GLU A 263 6.41 15.71 3.52
CA GLU A 263 5.99 14.41 3.03
C GLU A 263 5.66 14.50 1.53
N PHE A 264 6.16 13.56 0.75
CA PHE A 264 5.70 13.25 -0.60
C PHE A 264 5.83 11.74 -0.84
N GLY A 265 5.53 11.25 -2.04
CA GLY A 265 5.67 9.83 -2.35
C GLY A 265 4.33 9.11 -2.30
N SER A 266 4.17 8.15 -1.38
CA SER A 266 3.04 7.21 -1.37
C SER A 266 2.94 6.31 -2.62
N GLN A 267 3.97 6.31 -3.45
CA GLN A 267 3.99 5.52 -4.70
C GLN A 267 4.80 4.23 -4.55
N ASP A 268 4.44 3.25 -5.36
CA ASP A 268 5.17 1.99 -5.48
C ASP A 268 6.67 2.23 -5.72
N TYR A 269 7.49 1.38 -5.11
CA TYR A 269 8.95 1.46 -5.11
C TYR A 269 9.59 1.49 -6.50
N ASN A 270 8.89 0.98 -7.53
CA ASN A 270 9.34 0.99 -8.92
C ASN A 270 8.55 1.94 -9.81
N SER A 271 7.21 1.89 -9.80
CA SER A 271 6.41 2.73 -10.71
C SER A 271 6.35 4.20 -10.27
N GLY A 272 6.64 4.50 -9.00
CA GLY A 272 6.68 5.84 -8.43
C GLY A 272 7.88 6.71 -8.81
N SER A 273 8.86 6.17 -9.53
CA SER A 273 10.15 6.86 -9.70
C SER A 273 10.08 8.14 -10.54
N VAL A 274 9.09 8.24 -11.43
CA VAL A 274 8.86 9.43 -12.27
C VAL A 274 8.38 10.61 -11.43
N PRO A 275 7.23 10.52 -10.72
CA PRO A 275 6.81 11.61 -9.84
C PRO A 275 7.79 11.85 -8.69
N TYR A 276 8.54 10.83 -8.26
CA TYR A 276 9.59 10.97 -7.25
C TYR A 276 10.64 12.03 -7.64
N ILE A 277 11.33 11.84 -8.77
CA ILE A 277 12.40 12.75 -9.18
C ILE A 277 11.86 14.13 -9.56
N ARG A 278 10.67 14.18 -10.16
CA ARG A 278 9.99 15.44 -10.48
C ARG A 278 9.66 16.24 -9.23
N SER A 279 9.24 15.59 -8.14
CA SER A 279 8.93 16.28 -6.88
C SER A 279 10.15 17.02 -6.33
N ILE A 280 11.35 16.46 -6.52
CA ILE A 280 12.61 17.09 -6.10
C ILE A 280 12.99 18.23 -7.05
N THR A 281 13.14 17.95 -8.35
CA THR A 281 13.63 18.95 -9.30
C THR A 281 12.65 20.10 -9.47
N ARG A 282 11.36 19.79 -9.71
CA ARG A 282 10.31 20.78 -9.91
C ARG A 282 9.87 21.41 -8.61
N GLY A 283 9.98 20.72 -7.47
CA GLY A 283 9.70 21.32 -6.18
C GLY A 283 10.60 22.51 -5.87
N TYR A 284 11.89 22.44 -6.21
CA TYR A 284 12.76 23.61 -6.12
C TYR A 284 12.41 24.68 -7.15
N LEU A 285 12.17 24.29 -8.42
CA LEU A 285 11.90 25.25 -9.50
C LEU A 285 10.58 26.03 -9.33
N ASP A 286 9.53 25.35 -8.90
CA ASP A 286 8.17 25.89 -8.81
C ASP A 286 7.86 26.48 -7.42
N GLY A 287 8.36 25.83 -6.36
CA GLY A 287 8.01 26.14 -4.98
C GLY A 287 9.18 26.56 -4.10
N GLN A 288 10.39 26.69 -4.66
CA GLN A 288 11.60 26.99 -3.90
C GLN A 288 11.84 26.07 -2.69
N MET A 289 11.38 24.81 -2.78
CA MET A 289 11.54 23.83 -1.72
C MET A 289 12.97 23.33 -1.61
N THR A 290 13.42 23.09 -0.38
CA THR A 290 14.81 22.79 -0.04
C THR A 290 15.02 21.45 0.65
N GLY A 291 13.96 20.86 1.19
CA GLY A 291 13.94 19.55 1.81
C GLY A 291 12.82 18.67 1.24
N PHE A 292 13.11 17.39 1.05
CA PHE A 292 12.17 16.45 0.42
C PHE A 292 12.21 15.11 1.16
N MET A 293 11.08 14.64 1.69
CA MET A 293 10.99 13.38 2.43
C MET A 293 9.92 12.45 1.83
N ASN A 294 10.36 11.30 1.31
CA ASN A 294 9.50 10.28 0.77
C ASN A 294 8.84 9.45 1.88
N TRP A 295 7.53 9.36 1.87
CA TRP A 295 6.80 8.40 2.66
C TRP A 295 6.54 7.11 1.85
N PRO A 296 6.91 5.92 2.38
CA PRO A 296 7.82 5.66 3.50
C PRO A 296 9.26 5.31 3.04
N LEU A 297 10.15 5.11 4.01
CA LEU A 297 11.55 4.70 3.84
C LEU A 297 11.64 3.29 3.24
N VAL A 298 10.95 2.33 3.85
CA VAL A 298 10.99 0.91 3.55
C VAL A 298 9.61 0.32 3.74
N ALA A 299 9.20 -0.63 2.90
CA ALA A 299 7.99 -1.42 3.06
C ALA A 299 8.37 -2.75 3.70
N ALA A 300 8.68 -2.71 5.00
CA ALA A 300 8.95 -3.87 5.84
C ALA A 300 7.69 -4.26 6.63
N LEU A 301 6.64 -4.59 5.89
CA LEU A 301 5.32 -4.90 6.39
C LEU A 301 4.74 -6.11 5.65
N TYR A 302 3.61 -6.64 6.11
CA TYR A 302 3.03 -7.86 5.52
C TYR A 302 2.41 -7.63 4.12
N PRO A 303 2.56 -8.56 3.15
CA PRO A 303 2.13 -8.35 1.76
C PRO A 303 0.63 -8.11 1.53
N ASN A 304 -0.21 -8.40 2.52
CA ASN A 304 -1.66 -8.22 2.51
C ASN A 304 -2.12 -6.85 3.02
N LEU A 305 -1.20 -5.98 3.42
CA LEU A 305 -1.51 -4.59 3.83
C LEU A 305 -1.44 -3.64 2.62
N PRO A 306 -2.19 -2.53 2.62
CA PRO A 306 -2.37 -1.66 1.45
C PRO A 306 -1.07 -1.09 0.86
N TYR A 307 -0.03 -0.86 1.66
CA TYR A 307 1.20 -0.18 1.24
C TYR A 307 2.42 -1.10 1.13
N ALA A 308 2.22 -2.40 0.93
CA ALA A 308 3.29 -3.41 0.95
C ALA A 308 4.38 -3.28 -0.13
N THR A 309 4.20 -2.40 -1.12
CA THR A 309 5.20 -2.11 -2.15
C THR A 309 5.57 -0.63 -2.25
N VAL A 310 5.02 0.22 -1.37
CA VAL A 310 5.22 1.67 -1.39
C VAL A 310 6.39 2.02 -0.50
N ALA A 311 7.55 2.37 -1.07
CA ALA A 311 8.78 2.68 -0.34
C ALA A 311 9.97 3.05 -1.27
N LEU A 312 11.17 3.24 -0.70
CA LEU A 312 12.43 3.11 -1.44
C LEU A 312 12.84 1.64 -1.66
N ALA A 313 12.56 0.76 -0.70
CA ALA A 313 12.86 -0.68 -0.75
C ALA A 313 11.75 -1.51 -0.11
N VAL A 314 11.59 -2.75 -0.54
CA VAL A 314 10.58 -3.70 0.01
C VAL A 314 11.29 -4.80 0.80
N ALA A 315 10.81 -5.05 2.02
CA ALA A 315 11.41 -6.01 2.96
C ALA A 315 10.33 -6.69 3.82
N GLY A 316 9.28 -7.23 3.20
CA GLY A 316 8.15 -7.87 3.89
C GLY A 316 8.31 -9.35 4.24
N SER A 317 9.52 -9.92 4.19
CA SER A 317 9.74 -11.38 4.35
C SER A 317 10.97 -11.75 5.17
N PRO A 318 11.04 -11.32 6.45
CA PRO A 318 12.20 -11.54 7.31
C PRO A 318 12.55 -13.02 7.52
N TRP A 319 11.59 -13.94 7.45
CA TRP A 319 11.86 -15.39 7.57
C TRP A 319 12.69 -15.97 6.42
N SER A 320 12.65 -15.37 5.23
CA SER A 320 13.52 -15.76 4.09
C SER A 320 14.73 -14.85 3.94
N GLY A 321 14.69 -13.65 4.52
CA GLY A 321 15.69 -12.59 4.31
C GLY A 321 15.59 -11.93 2.93
N SER A 322 14.60 -12.27 2.10
CA SER A 322 14.40 -11.67 0.77
C SER A 322 14.02 -10.19 0.88
N TYR A 323 14.56 -9.36 -0.01
CA TYR A 323 14.25 -7.94 -0.14
C TYR A 323 14.33 -7.50 -1.61
N GLN A 324 13.68 -6.38 -1.94
CA GLN A 324 13.69 -5.81 -3.28
C GLN A 324 14.08 -4.34 -3.25
N LEU A 325 14.90 -3.93 -4.21
CA LEU A 325 15.37 -2.54 -4.35
C LEU A 325 14.64 -1.90 -5.53
N GLY A 326 14.07 -0.72 -5.30
CA GLY A 326 13.24 -0.03 -6.28
C GLY A 326 13.97 1.05 -7.05
N LYS A 327 13.35 1.50 -8.15
CA LYS A 327 13.78 2.71 -8.86
C LYS A 327 13.72 3.96 -7.98
N ASN A 328 12.82 4.05 -7.00
CA ASN A 328 12.76 5.17 -6.05
C ASN A 328 14.06 5.31 -5.25
N LEU A 329 14.66 4.19 -4.81
CA LEU A 329 15.96 4.19 -4.12
C LEU A 329 17.05 4.80 -4.99
N TRP A 330 17.12 4.40 -6.26
CA TRP A 330 18.13 4.90 -7.19
C TRP A 330 17.85 6.33 -7.65
N ALA A 331 16.58 6.78 -7.64
CA ALA A 331 16.22 8.17 -7.86
C ALA A 331 16.68 9.06 -6.69
N ASN A 332 16.50 8.62 -5.43
CA ASN A 332 17.07 9.33 -4.27
C ASN A 332 18.60 9.39 -4.37
N ALA A 333 19.25 8.27 -4.73
CA ALA A 333 20.70 8.19 -4.88
C ALA A 333 21.27 9.20 -5.90
N GLN A 334 20.54 9.47 -6.99
CA GLN A 334 20.92 10.46 -8.02
C GLN A 334 20.99 11.89 -7.48
N VAL A 335 20.41 12.16 -6.31
CA VAL A 335 20.51 13.46 -5.63
C VAL A 335 21.44 13.34 -4.43
N ALA A 336 21.17 12.39 -3.53
CA ALA A 336 21.81 12.29 -2.22
C ALA A 336 23.29 11.94 -2.27
N GLN A 337 23.74 11.14 -3.24
CA GLN A 337 25.17 10.79 -3.36
C GLN A 337 26.01 11.94 -3.97
N PHE A 338 25.35 12.95 -4.56
CA PHE A 338 26.02 14.02 -5.31
C PHE A 338 25.84 15.41 -4.69
N THR A 339 25.11 15.51 -3.60
CA THR A 339 24.82 16.75 -2.88
C THR A 339 24.92 16.49 -1.38
N GLN A 340 24.97 17.53 -0.55
CA GLN A 340 24.90 17.40 0.90
C GLN A 340 24.05 18.53 1.50
N PRO A 341 23.35 18.31 2.62
CA PRO A 341 22.74 19.39 3.38
C PRO A 341 23.73 20.54 3.63
N GLY A 342 23.29 21.77 3.42
CA GLY A 342 24.14 22.98 3.48
C GLY A 342 24.67 23.46 2.13
N TRP A 343 24.61 22.63 1.08
CA TRP A 343 24.90 23.08 -0.29
C TRP A 343 23.92 24.18 -0.72
N LYS A 344 24.30 24.96 -1.73
CA LYS A 344 23.46 26.03 -2.26
C LYS A 344 22.98 25.65 -3.64
N PHE A 345 21.66 25.76 -3.87
CA PHE A 345 21.15 25.75 -5.23
C PHE A 345 21.72 26.94 -6.03
N LEU A 346 21.87 26.75 -7.32
CA LEU A 346 22.26 27.80 -8.26
C LEU A 346 21.03 28.28 -9.03
N THR A 347 20.97 29.59 -9.28
CA THR A 347 19.85 30.28 -9.93
C THR A 347 20.23 30.79 -11.31
N GLY A 348 19.28 31.43 -12.02
CA GLY A 348 19.46 31.82 -13.42
C GLY A 348 19.32 30.61 -14.34
N SER A 349 20.15 30.50 -15.38
CA SER A 349 20.14 29.34 -16.28
C SER A 349 20.85 28.09 -15.72
N ALA A 350 21.31 28.12 -14.47
CA ALA A 350 21.90 26.95 -13.81
C ALA A 350 20.85 25.90 -13.41
N SER A 351 19.59 26.31 -13.23
CA SER A 351 18.47 25.45 -12.88
C SER A 351 17.23 25.90 -13.66
N GLY A 352 16.49 24.97 -14.27
CA GLY A 352 15.33 25.32 -15.08
C GLY A 352 14.70 24.14 -15.80
N TYR A 353 13.91 24.45 -16.82
CA TYR A 353 13.31 23.46 -17.72
C TYR A 353 14.12 23.35 -19.02
N LEU A 354 14.27 22.14 -19.54
CA LEU A 354 15.01 21.89 -20.78
C LEU A 354 14.31 22.61 -21.95
N GLY A 355 15.05 23.40 -22.72
CA GLY A 355 14.51 24.27 -23.76
C GLY A 355 13.49 25.30 -23.27
N GLY A 356 13.41 25.56 -21.95
CA GLY A 356 12.37 26.40 -21.35
C GLY A 356 10.97 25.75 -21.32
N ASN A 357 10.85 24.47 -21.65
CA ASN A 357 9.58 23.76 -21.70
C ASN A 357 9.54 22.60 -20.71
N ARG A 358 8.55 22.61 -19.81
CA ARG A 358 8.37 21.55 -18.80
C ARG A 358 8.18 20.16 -19.40
N ALA A 359 7.59 20.06 -20.60
CA ALA A 359 7.43 18.79 -21.30
C ALA A 359 8.79 18.17 -21.67
N ASN A 360 9.83 18.98 -21.83
CA ASN A 360 11.16 18.49 -22.19
C ASN A 360 11.99 18.04 -20.99
N GLY A 361 11.43 18.08 -19.76
CA GLY A 361 12.16 17.74 -18.54
C GLY A 361 12.76 18.95 -17.83
N SER A 362 13.44 18.68 -16.72
CA SER A 362 13.90 19.69 -15.76
C SER A 362 15.33 19.44 -15.28
N TYR A 363 15.97 20.46 -14.73
CA TYR A 363 17.30 20.33 -14.12
C TYR A 363 17.52 21.32 -12.99
N ILE A 364 18.31 20.89 -12.00
CA ILE A 364 18.75 21.71 -10.86
C ILE A 364 20.26 21.57 -10.68
N SER A 365 20.96 22.69 -10.48
CA SER A 365 22.39 22.70 -10.15
C SER A 365 22.61 23.18 -8.73
N LEU A 366 23.55 22.55 -8.03
CA LEU A 366 23.95 22.89 -6.67
C LEU A 366 25.46 23.04 -6.58
N LYS A 367 25.92 23.95 -5.73
CA LYS A 367 27.33 24.09 -5.34
C LYS A 367 27.55 23.69 -3.89
N SER A 368 28.72 23.13 -3.67
CA SER A 368 29.24 22.74 -2.35
C SER A 368 29.45 23.93 -1.42
N THR A 369 29.50 23.64 -0.12
CA THR A 369 29.74 24.61 0.95
C THR A 369 31.12 25.26 0.86
N ASN A 370 32.11 24.58 0.27
CA ASN A 370 33.43 25.16 -0.02
C ASN A 370 33.45 26.05 -1.27
N GLY A 371 32.35 26.08 -2.04
CA GLY A 371 32.17 26.92 -3.22
C GLY A 371 32.91 26.46 -4.48
N THR A 372 33.48 25.26 -4.51
CA THR A 372 34.33 24.78 -5.63
C THR A 372 33.74 23.60 -6.38
N ASP A 373 33.11 22.65 -5.69
CA ASP A 373 32.42 21.51 -6.32
C ASP A 373 30.98 21.86 -6.67
N TYR A 374 30.47 21.25 -7.74
CA TYR A 374 29.08 21.34 -8.17
C TYR A 374 28.54 19.99 -8.65
N SER A 375 27.21 19.88 -8.62
CA SER A 375 26.44 18.78 -9.20
C SER A 375 25.18 19.33 -9.88
N THR A 376 24.85 18.79 -11.04
CA THR A 376 23.61 19.08 -11.76
C THR A 376 22.82 17.79 -11.96
N VAL A 377 21.56 17.79 -11.50
CA VAL A 377 20.62 16.69 -11.68
C VAL A 377 19.67 17.06 -12.81
N TYR A 378 19.59 16.21 -13.84
CA TYR A 378 18.70 16.33 -14.99
C TYR A 378 17.65 15.22 -14.96
N GLU A 379 16.42 15.56 -15.31
CA GLU A 379 15.24 14.71 -15.33
C GLU A 379 14.58 14.82 -16.71
N THR A 380 14.42 13.70 -17.43
CA THR A 380 13.86 13.65 -18.80
C THR A 380 12.62 12.77 -18.93
N THR A 381 11.86 12.58 -17.86
CA THR A 381 10.67 11.71 -17.81
C THR A 381 9.45 12.24 -18.56
N GLY A 382 9.49 13.50 -18.99
CA GLY A 382 8.44 14.09 -19.84
C GLY A 382 8.75 14.00 -21.34
N THR A 383 9.99 13.65 -21.72
CA THR A 383 10.43 13.77 -23.11
C THR A 383 10.07 12.54 -23.92
N THR A 384 9.83 12.74 -25.22
CA THR A 384 9.71 11.64 -26.20
C THR A 384 10.94 11.53 -27.11
N ALA A 385 11.88 12.47 -27.02
CA ALA A 385 13.10 12.51 -27.81
C ALA A 385 14.31 12.93 -26.95
N ALA A 386 15.50 12.57 -27.43
CA ALA A 386 16.75 12.96 -26.78
C ALA A 386 16.89 14.49 -26.75
N GLN A 387 17.38 15.01 -25.63
CA GLN A 387 17.64 16.43 -25.41
C GLN A 387 19.15 16.68 -25.39
N THR A 388 19.61 17.89 -25.69
CA THR A 388 21.03 18.25 -25.59
C THR A 388 21.20 19.40 -24.61
N VAL A 389 22.23 19.34 -23.78
CA VAL A 389 22.65 20.46 -22.92
C VAL A 389 24.04 20.94 -23.34
N ASP A 390 24.21 22.26 -23.40
CA ASP A 390 25.47 22.95 -23.61
C ASP A 390 25.82 23.70 -22.32
N VAL A 391 26.78 23.16 -21.57
CA VAL A 391 27.09 23.58 -20.21
C VAL A 391 28.35 24.43 -20.19
N ALA A 392 28.26 25.60 -19.58
CA ALA A 392 29.40 26.49 -19.30
C ALA A 392 29.57 26.67 -17.79
N VAL A 393 30.74 26.33 -17.27
CA VAL A 393 31.08 26.39 -15.84
C VAL A 393 31.94 27.61 -15.55
N SER A 394 31.60 28.37 -14.52
CA SER A 394 32.32 29.60 -14.13
C SER A 394 32.14 29.92 -12.64
N GLY A 395 32.66 31.08 -12.20
CA GLY A 395 32.41 31.58 -10.84
C GLY A 395 33.14 30.83 -9.74
N GLY A 396 34.36 30.36 -10.01
CA GLY A 396 35.22 29.68 -9.03
C GLY A 396 34.98 28.18 -8.87
N LEU A 397 34.01 27.61 -9.62
CA LEU A 397 33.77 26.18 -9.66
C LEU A 397 34.87 25.44 -10.45
N LYS A 398 35.10 24.18 -10.11
CA LYS A 398 36.03 23.30 -10.82
C LYS A 398 35.58 23.11 -12.27
N THR A 399 36.50 23.33 -13.21
CA THR A 399 36.29 23.18 -14.66
C THR A 399 36.97 21.95 -15.25
N GLY A 400 37.50 21.07 -14.38
CA GLY A 400 38.15 19.82 -14.77
C GLY A 400 37.15 18.73 -15.14
N THR A 401 37.61 17.48 -15.19
CA THR A 401 36.78 16.31 -15.50
C THR A 401 35.50 16.28 -14.66
N VAL A 402 34.37 15.98 -15.32
CA VAL A 402 33.07 15.76 -14.68
C VAL A 402 32.65 14.30 -14.85
N HIS A 403 32.03 13.77 -13.81
CA HIS A 403 31.54 12.41 -13.75
C HIS A 403 30.05 12.38 -14.05
N VAL A 404 29.63 11.44 -14.89
CA VAL A 404 28.24 11.32 -15.34
C VAL A 404 27.68 10.00 -14.81
N TRP A 405 26.52 10.06 -14.18
CA TRP A 405 25.75 8.91 -13.72
C TRP A 405 24.34 8.96 -14.26
N SER A 406 23.73 7.81 -14.52
CA SER A 406 22.35 7.76 -15.01
C SER A 406 21.52 6.62 -14.46
N THR A 407 20.21 6.84 -14.33
CA THR A 407 19.22 5.81 -14.01
C THR A 407 18.14 5.81 -15.08
N ASP A 408 18.03 4.72 -15.84
CA ASP A 408 16.95 4.52 -16.80
C ASP A 408 15.66 4.11 -16.07
N LEU A 409 14.64 4.97 -16.12
CA LEU A 409 13.36 4.73 -15.44
C LEU A 409 12.38 3.91 -16.29
N GLY A 410 12.63 3.80 -17.60
CA GLY A 410 11.88 2.96 -18.53
C GLY A 410 12.36 1.51 -18.58
N SER A 411 13.59 1.23 -18.12
CA SER A 411 14.14 -0.13 -18.08
C SER A 411 13.67 -0.92 -16.86
N SER A 412 13.27 -2.17 -17.09
CA SER A 412 13.04 -3.18 -16.05
C SER A 412 14.33 -3.92 -15.63
N ASN A 413 15.43 -3.74 -16.38
CA ASN A 413 16.71 -4.34 -16.05
C ASN A 413 17.45 -3.51 -15.00
N THR A 414 17.67 -4.08 -13.81
CA THR A 414 18.35 -3.40 -12.69
C THR A 414 19.79 -3.00 -13.01
N ALA A 415 20.42 -3.59 -14.03
CA ALA A 415 21.73 -3.18 -14.51
C ALA A 415 21.73 -1.75 -15.09
N ASP A 416 20.58 -1.23 -15.54
CA ASP A 416 20.44 0.11 -16.13
C ASP A 416 20.14 1.20 -15.11
N HIS A 417 20.02 0.83 -13.82
CA HIS A 417 19.75 1.76 -12.73
C HIS A 417 21.06 2.20 -12.06
N PHE A 418 21.26 3.50 -11.84
CA PHE A 418 22.45 4.07 -11.18
C PHE A 418 23.80 3.63 -11.77
N VAL A 419 23.98 3.88 -13.07
CA VAL A 419 25.13 3.46 -13.87
C VAL A 419 26.10 4.61 -14.10
N LYS A 420 27.38 4.42 -13.77
CA LYS A 420 28.44 5.35 -14.16
C LYS A 420 28.63 5.32 -15.67
N GLN A 421 28.52 6.48 -16.29
CA GLN A 421 28.75 6.70 -17.72
C GLN A 421 30.20 7.13 -17.97
N ALA A 422 30.56 7.34 -19.24
CA ALA A 422 31.84 7.93 -19.59
C ALA A 422 31.99 9.33 -18.96
N ASP A 423 33.14 9.57 -18.33
CA ASP A 423 33.50 10.88 -17.81
C ASP A 423 33.68 11.87 -18.98
N ILE A 424 33.35 13.15 -18.75
CA ILE A 424 33.51 14.22 -19.74
C ILE A 424 34.67 15.10 -19.29
N THR A 425 35.55 15.47 -20.21
CA THR A 425 36.61 16.47 -19.95
C THR A 425 36.21 17.79 -20.61
N PRO A 426 35.79 18.81 -19.83
CA PRO A 426 35.40 20.10 -20.39
C PRO A 426 36.58 20.80 -21.07
N THR A 427 36.32 21.47 -22.21
CA THR A 427 37.28 22.36 -22.86
C THR A 427 36.98 23.78 -22.43
N THR A 428 37.95 24.46 -21.79
CA THR A 428 37.78 25.81 -21.22
C THR A 428 36.51 25.96 -20.37
N GLY A 429 36.21 24.96 -19.54
CA GLY A 429 35.02 24.94 -18.68
C GLY A 429 33.70 24.70 -19.40
N ARG A 430 33.72 24.26 -20.66
CA ARG A 430 32.52 24.00 -21.47
C ARG A 430 32.44 22.54 -21.91
N TYR A 431 31.24 21.98 -21.90
CA TYR A 431 30.97 20.64 -22.42
C TYR A 431 29.53 20.49 -22.91
N THR A 432 29.26 19.47 -23.72
CA THR A 432 27.91 19.10 -24.15
C THR A 432 27.56 17.68 -23.68
N LEU A 433 26.28 17.42 -23.47
CA LEU A 433 25.76 16.10 -23.12
C LEU A 433 24.39 15.88 -23.78
N THR A 434 24.20 14.69 -24.35
CA THR A 434 22.90 14.24 -24.86
C THR A 434 22.18 13.42 -23.79
N LEU A 435 20.98 13.84 -23.43
CA LEU A 435 20.12 13.22 -22.41
C LEU A 435 19.04 12.39 -23.11
N GLN A 436 19.02 11.09 -22.85
CA GLN A 436 17.97 10.21 -23.39
C GLN A 436 16.65 10.37 -22.63
N PRO A 437 15.49 10.08 -23.26
CA PRO A 437 14.19 10.06 -22.58
C PRO A 437 14.10 9.12 -21.38
N ASN A 438 13.15 9.38 -20.48
CA ASN A 438 12.81 8.53 -19.33
C ASN A 438 14.00 8.22 -18.41
N ARG A 439 14.88 9.19 -18.20
CA ARG A 439 16.14 8.97 -17.49
C ARG A 439 16.44 10.10 -16.52
N ILE A 440 17.14 9.74 -15.44
CA ILE A 440 17.79 10.70 -14.55
C ILE A 440 19.27 10.71 -14.91
N TYR A 441 19.86 11.89 -15.05
CA TYR A 441 21.30 12.05 -15.15
C TYR A 441 21.81 12.95 -14.04
N THR A 442 22.93 12.58 -13.42
CA THR A 442 23.65 13.47 -12.52
C THR A 442 25.06 13.67 -13.01
N VAL A 443 25.44 14.93 -13.23
CA VAL A 443 26.77 15.36 -13.66
C VAL A 443 27.43 16.09 -12.50
N THR A 444 28.60 15.64 -12.07
CA THR A 444 29.25 16.16 -10.86
C THR A 444 30.76 16.32 -11.02
N THR A 445 31.35 17.20 -10.21
CA THR A 445 32.81 17.29 -10.00
C THR A 445 33.29 16.51 -8.78
N THR A 446 32.36 15.96 -7.99
CA THR A 446 32.67 15.13 -6.82
C THR A 446 33.00 13.69 -7.24
N THR A 447 33.67 12.96 -6.35
CA THR A 447 34.03 11.56 -6.56
C THR A 447 33.61 10.71 -5.37
N GLY A 448 33.61 9.39 -5.55
CA GLY A 448 33.37 8.41 -4.50
C GLY A 448 32.01 7.73 -4.55
N GLN A 449 31.09 8.18 -5.40
CA GLN A 449 29.75 7.56 -5.56
C GLN A 449 29.83 6.11 -6.00
N GLY A 450 28.83 5.32 -5.59
CA GLY A 450 28.86 3.88 -5.75
C GLY A 450 27.47 3.24 -5.74
N LYS A 451 27.39 2.09 -6.41
CA LYS A 451 26.22 1.22 -6.48
C LYS A 451 26.50 -0.04 -5.66
N GLY A 452 25.75 -0.24 -4.57
CA GLY A 452 25.85 -1.43 -3.74
C GLY A 452 25.56 -2.72 -4.52
N THR A 453 26.25 -3.80 -4.18
CA THR A 453 26.25 -5.06 -4.94
C THR A 453 25.69 -6.27 -4.17
N ALA A 454 25.20 -6.07 -2.95
CA ALA A 454 24.61 -7.13 -2.16
C ALA A 454 23.38 -7.74 -2.85
N THR A 455 23.32 -9.08 -2.86
CA THR A 455 22.27 -9.84 -3.55
C THR A 455 21.24 -10.33 -2.53
N SER A 456 19.96 -10.12 -2.84
CA SER A 456 18.86 -10.67 -2.04
C SER A 456 18.79 -12.19 -2.15
N PRO A 457 18.50 -12.92 -1.06
CA PRO A 457 18.01 -14.29 -1.12
C PRO A 457 16.72 -14.42 -1.95
N ALA A 458 16.40 -15.65 -2.37
CA ALA A 458 15.11 -15.94 -2.98
C ALA A 458 13.96 -15.79 -1.97
N PRO A 459 12.77 -15.34 -2.40
CA PRO A 459 11.61 -15.27 -1.53
C PRO A 459 11.18 -16.67 -1.07
N GLY A 460 10.74 -16.77 0.19
CA GLY A 460 10.20 -17.99 0.77
C GLY A 460 9.02 -17.68 1.70
N ALA A 461 8.08 -18.61 1.79
CA ALA A 461 6.94 -18.50 2.71
C ALA A 461 7.37 -18.80 4.16
N GLN A 462 6.65 -18.23 5.13
CA GLN A 462 6.85 -18.61 6.53
C GLN A 462 6.30 -20.03 6.74
N PRO A 463 7.11 -20.98 7.24
CA PRO A 463 6.67 -22.36 7.38
C PRO A 463 5.67 -22.53 8.54
N LEU A 464 4.83 -23.56 8.43
CA LEU A 464 4.09 -24.15 9.55
C LEU A 464 4.78 -25.46 9.98
N PRO A 465 4.79 -25.81 11.29
CA PRO A 465 4.18 -25.07 12.40
C PRO A 465 4.97 -23.80 12.79
N TYR A 466 4.27 -22.84 13.40
CA TYR A 466 4.86 -21.66 14.03
C TYR A 466 4.45 -21.61 15.51
N SER A 467 5.34 -21.15 16.39
CA SER A 467 5.02 -20.98 17.80
C SER A 467 5.88 -19.90 18.44
N ASP A 468 5.33 -19.24 19.45
CA ASP A 468 6.05 -18.33 20.33
C ASP A 468 5.46 -18.40 21.75
N ASN A 469 6.29 -18.69 22.74
CA ASN A 469 5.93 -18.71 24.16
C ASN A 469 6.45 -17.47 24.91
N PHE A 470 7.05 -16.50 24.20
CA PHE A 470 7.50 -15.20 24.70
C PHE A 470 8.57 -15.20 25.83
N ASP A 471 8.97 -16.36 26.35
CA ASP A 471 9.99 -16.50 27.40
C ASP A 471 11.41 -16.08 26.96
N GLY A 472 11.67 -16.04 25.64
CA GLY A 472 12.97 -15.69 25.08
C GLY A 472 13.28 -14.19 24.99
N TYR A 473 12.33 -13.34 25.37
CA TYR A 473 12.39 -11.89 25.20
C TYR A 473 12.68 -11.18 26.52
N ALA A 474 13.27 -9.99 26.45
CA ALA A 474 13.34 -9.11 27.61
C ALA A 474 11.96 -8.47 27.87
N THR A 475 11.71 -8.13 29.13
CA THR A 475 10.53 -7.33 29.47
C THR A 475 10.59 -6.00 28.71
N ARG A 476 9.45 -5.60 28.12
CA ARG A 476 9.25 -4.45 27.22
C ARG A 476 9.71 -4.63 25.77
N ASP A 477 10.20 -5.81 25.38
CA ASP A 477 10.48 -6.10 23.98
C ASP A 477 9.20 -6.26 23.15
N MET A 478 9.33 -6.06 21.84
CA MET A 478 8.34 -6.49 20.86
C MET A 478 8.51 -7.99 20.56
N ALA A 479 7.40 -8.72 20.47
CA ALA A 479 7.43 -10.11 20.01
C ALA A 479 7.80 -10.19 18.53
N LYS A 480 8.68 -11.11 18.15
CA LYS A 480 9.17 -11.29 16.77
C LYS A 480 8.01 -11.55 15.81
N TYR A 481 8.03 -10.90 14.65
CA TYR A 481 7.01 -10.94 13.61
C TYR A 481 5.61 -10.42 13.99
N PHE A 482 5.32 -10.15 15.26
CA PHE A 482 4.03 -9.64 15.66
C PHE A 482 3.88 -8.16 15.29
N SER A 483 3.09 -7.88 14.26
CA SER A 483 2.82 -6.52 13.78
C SER A 483 1.54 -5.99 14.43
N THR A 484 1.69 -5.06 15.38
CA THR A 484 0.56 -4.41 16.04
C THR A 484 -0.20 -3.53 15.04
N MET A 485 -1.50 -3.77 14.91
CA MET A 485 -2.37 -2.99 14.02
C MET A 485 -3.08 -1.86 14.76
N GLN A 486 -3.42 -2.04 16.04
CA GLN A 486 -3.99 -1.01 16.91
C GLN A 486 -3.68 -1.33 18.37
N GLY A 487 -3.50 -0.31 19.20
CA GLY A 487 -3.02 -0.46 20.58
C GLY A 487 -1.49 -0.60 20.60
N ALA A 488 -0.98 -1.14 21.70
CA ALA A 488 0.43 -1.46 21.85
C ALA A 488 0.58 -2.82 22.49
N TYR A 489 1.57 -3.59 22.06
CA TYR A 489 1.86 -4.93 22.58
C TYR A 489 3.32 -5.04 22.94
N GLU A 490 3.60 -5.41 24.18
CA GLU A 490 4.95 -5.58 24.70
C GLU A 490 5.03 -6.82 25.57
N VAL A 491 6.22 -7.42 25.62
CA VAL A 491 6.50 -8.52 26.52
C VAL A 491 6.49 -8.03 27.98
N ARG A 492 5.85 -8.78 28.87
CA ARG A 492 5.71 -8.47 30.30
C ARG A 492 5.83 -9.77 31.11
N PRO A 493 6.27 -9.71 32.38
CA PRO A 493 6.17 -10.86 33.27
C PRO A 493 4.74 -11.39 33.31
N CYS A 494 4.58 -12.71 33.18
CA CYS A 494 3.27 -13.33 33.26
C CYS A 494 2.63 -13.11 34.65
N VAL A 495 1.30 -13.01 34.68
CA VAL A 495 0.52 -12.91 35.92
C VAL A 495 -0.41 -14.13 36.11
N ALA A 496 -1.32 -14.05 37.09
CA ALA A 496 -2.30 -15.09 37.38
C ALA A 496 -1.67 -16.49 37.64
N GLY A 497 -0.57 -16.52 38.38
CA GLY A 497 0.11 -17.76 38.79
C GLY A 497 0.97 -18.42 37.72
N ARG A 498 1.12 -17.80 36.55
CA ARG A 498 2.04 -18.26 35.49
C ARG A 498 3.40 -17.58 35.63
N SER A 499 4.48 -18.37 35.52
CA SER A 499 5.85 -17.87 35.47
C SER A 499 6.28 -17.60 34.03
N GLY A 500 7.32 -16.77 33.84
CA GLY A 500 7.89 -16.51 32.52
C GLY A 500 7.49 -15.14 31.99
N GLN A 501 7.54 -14.99 30.68
CA GLN A 501 7.17 -13.78 29.97
C GLN A 501 5.96 -14.03 29.07
N CYS A 502 5.08 -13.04 28.99
CA CYS A 502 3.83 -13.08 28.27
C CYS A 502 3.74 -11.83 27.37
N LEU A 503 3.04 -11.91 26.25
CA LEU A 503 2.74 -10.73 25.45
C LEU A 503 1.52 -10.01 26.05
N GLN A 504 1.62 -8.72 26.31
CA GLN A 504 0.55 -7.95 26.93
C GLN A 504 0.13 -6.79 26.01
N GLN A 505 -1.18 -6.59 25.85
CA GLN A 505 -1.70 -5.32 25.31
C GLN A 505 -1.50 -4.26 26.41
N VAL A 506 -0.72 -3.21 26.18
CA VAL A 506 -0.29 -2.26 27.22
C VAL A 506 -0.94 -0.87 27.15
N ALA A 507 -1.65 -0.54 26.08
CA ALA A 507 -2.46 0.66 25.96
C ALA A 507 -3.78 0.50 26.75
N PRO A 508 -3.93 1.20 27.89
CA PRO A 508 -5.04 0.92 28.83
C PRO A 508 -6.36 1.58 28.42
N ILE A 509 -6.30 2.59 27.57
CA ILE A 509 -7.45 3.38 27.11
C ILE A 509 -7.26 3.71 25.63
N ARG A 510 -8.35 4.17 25.01
CA ARG A 510 -8.33 4.62 23.62
C ARG A 510 -7.34 5.79 23.44
N PRO A 511 -6.37 5.68 22.51
CA PRO A 511 -5.47 6.77 22.15
C PRO A 511 -6.18 7.94 21.46
N ILE A 512 -5.49 9.07 21.36
CA ILE A 512 -5.78 10.13 20.40
C ILE A 512 -5.38 9.60 19.03
N ASN A 513 -6.36 9.08 18.29
CA ASN A 513 -6.10 8.45 17.01
C ASN A 513 -5.77 9.49 15.94
N TRP A 514 -4.82 9.15 15.07
CA TRP A 514 -4.67 9.82 13.79
C TRP A 514 -5.81 9.40 12.85
N GLN A 515 -5.98 8.10 12.63
CA GLN A 515 -7.02 7.56 11.75
C GLN A 515 -8.28 7.11 12.50
N ASP A 516 -9.06 6.19 11.93
CA ASP A 516 -10.22 5.61 12.58
C ASP A 516 -9.83 4.67 13.73
N ASN A 517 -10.79 4.43 14.63
CA ASN A 517 -10.60 3.53 15.75
C ASN A 517 -10.98 2.10 15.38
N SER A 518 -10.27 1.13 15.95
CA SER A 518 -10.58 -0.30 15.83
C SER A 518 -10.41 -1.02 17.17
N ASP A 519 -10.66 -2.34 17.16
CA ASP A 519 -10.22 -3.24 18.23
C ASP A 519 -8.68 -3.23 18.31
N ALA A 520 -8.09 -3.34 19.50
CA ALA A 520 -6.64 -3.48 19.61
C ALA A 520 -6.22 -4.90 19.24
N TYR A 521 -5.43 -5.11 18.20
CA TYR A 521 -4.92 -6.42 17.78
C TYR A 521 -3.59 -6.31 17.06
N GLY A 522 -2.92 -7.45 16.88
CA GLY A 522 -1.80 -7.59 15.97
C GLY A 522 -1.90 -8.84 15.10
N LEU A 523 -1.08 -8.87 14.06
CA LEU A 523 -1.02 -9.92 13.06
C LEU A 523 0.35 -10.61 13.08
N VAL A 524 0.35 -11.91 12.80
CA VAL A 524 1.57 -12.69 12.60
C VAL A 524 1.30 -13.83 11.63
N GLY A 525 2.32 -14.22 10.84
CA GLY A 525 2.26 -15.38 9.96
C GLY A 525 2.30 -15.03 8.48
N ASP A 526 1.96 -16.00 7.64
CA ASP A 526 1.98 -15.88 6.19
C ASP A 526 0.57 -15.74 5.60
N PRO A 527 0.31 -14.80 4.69
CA PRO A 527 -0.98 -14.68 4.00
C PRO A 527 -1.39 -15.93 3.20
N SER A 528 -0.46 -16.83 2.87
CA SER A 528 -0.73 -18.08 2.14
C SER A 528 -1.23 -19.24 3.02
N TRP A 529 -1.18 -19.11 4.35
CA TRP A 529 -1.63 -20.18 5.25
C TRP A 529 -3.13 -20.42 5.13
N SER A 530 -3.53 -21.67 4.89
CA SER A 530 -4.93 -22.03 4.59
C SER A 530 -5.56 -22.95 5.63
N ASN A 531 -4.95 -24.10 5.91
CA ASN A 531 -5.46 -25.11 6.84
C ASN A 531 -4.56 -25.21 8.06
N TYR A 532 -5.03 -24.64 9.17
CA TYR A 532 -4.28 -24.62 10.42
C TYR A 532 -5.22 -24.41 11.59
N THR A 533 -4.71 -24.67 12.79
CA THR A 533 -5.32 -24.24 14.05
C THR A 533 -4.39 -23.25 14.70
N VAL A 534 -4.92 -22.05 15.01
CA VAL A 534 -4.26 -21.13 15.94
C VAL A 534 -4.76 -21.41 17.34
N SER A 535 -3.84 -21.47 18.30
CA SER A 535 -4.09 -21.60 19.73
C SER A 535 -3.27 -20.55 20.46
N VAL A 536 -3.87 -19.89 21.45
CA VAL A 536 -3.19 -18.97 22.35
C VAL A 536 -3.83 -19.08 23.73
N ASP A 537 -3.00 -19.01 24.77
CA ASP A 537 -3.46 -18.87 26.13
C ASP A 537 -3.76 -17.39 26.42
N VAL A 538 -4.84 -17.13 27.14
CA VAL A 538 -5.34 -15.79 27.37
C VAL A 538 -5.66 -15.61 28.84
N ASP A 539 -5.17 -14.51 29.42
CA ASP A 539 -5.58 -14.03 30.73
C ASP A 539 -6.25 -12.65 30.60
N MET A 540 -7.52 -12.59 31.00
CA MET A 540 -8.29 -11.34 31.03
C MET A 540 -8.10 -10.66 32.39
N GLN A 541 -7.32 -9.58 32.41
CA GLN A 541 -7.08 -8.80 33.64
C GLN A 541 -8.21 -7.79 33.91
N GLN A 542 -8.97 -7.46 32.87
CA GLN A 542 -10.10 -6.53 32.94
C GLN A 542 -11.32 -7.15 32.23
N ALA A 543 -12.53 -6.78 32.66
CA ALA A 543 -13.76 -7.20 32.01
C ALA A 543 -13.78 -6.73 30.55
N GLY A 544 -14.26 -7.58 29.64
CA GLY A 544 -14.16 -7.31 28.22
C GLY A 544 -14.22 -8.56 27.35
N THR A 545 -13.86 -8.38 26.08
CA THR A 545 -13.88 -9.45 25.08
C THR A 545 -12.51 -9.57 24.44
N VAL A 546 -12.03 -10.80 24.30
CA VAL A 546 -10.83 -11.16 23.57
C VAL A 546 -11.21 -11.65 22.18
N THR A 547 -10.34 -11.40 21.20
CA THR A 547 -10.51 -11.90 19.84
C THR A 547 -9.26 -12.64 19.35
N LEU A 548 -9.47 -13.80 18.73
CA LEU A 548 -8.47 -14.52 17.95
C LEU A 548 -8.88 -14.43 16.48
N LEU A 549 -7.95 -14.03 15.63
CA LEU A 549 -8.13 -13.92 14.19
C LEU A 549 -7.50 -15.13 13.49
N GLY A 550 -8.18 -15.60 12.46
CA GLY A 550 -7.66 -16.60 11.55
C GLY A 550 -8.11 -16.35 10.12
N ARG A 551 -7.26 -16.75 9.18
CA ARG A 551 -7.30 -16.36 7.77
C ARG A 551 -7.45 -14.84 7.61
N ALA A 552 -6.70 -14.09 8.42
CA ALA A 552 -6.59 -12.65 8.27
C ALA A 552 -5.91 -12.36 6.92
N ASN A 553 -6.70 -11.94 5.94
CA ASN A 553 -6.24 -11.68 4.58
C ASN A 553 -6.08 -10.17 4.37
N THR A 554 -6.88 -9.53 3.53
CA THR A 554 -6.74 -8.11 3.18
C THR A 554 -7.14 -7.19 4.33
N GLN A 555 -6.31 -6.18 4.57
CA GLN A 555 -6.70 -4.98 5.33
C GLN A 555 -6.95 -3.86 4.34
N ASN A 556 -8.10 -3.20 4.40
CA ASN A 556 -8.45 -2.09 3.52
C ASN A 556 -8.45 -0.75 4.27
N ARG A 557 -8.49 0.37 3.51
CA ARG A 557 -8.76 1.69 4.05
C ARG A 557 -10.26 1.84 4.42
N PRO A 558 -10.59 2.60 5.49
CA PRO A 558 -9.67 3.04 6.54
C PRO A 558 -9.07 1.84 7.29
N GLN A 559 -7.82 1.94 7.72
CA GLN A 559 -6.91 0.81 8.02
C GLN A 559 -7.24 0.03 9.31
N SER A 560 -8.47 0.17 9.79
CA SER A 560 -9.14 -0.74 10.74
C SER A 560 -9.77 -1.98 10.09
N LYS A 561 -10.02 -1.96 8.78
CA LYS A 561 -10.87 -2.95 8.10
C LYS A 561 -10.13 -4.22 7.72
N GLN A 562 -9.85 -5.04 8.73
CA GLN A 562 -9.23 -6.35 8.55
C GLN A 562 -10.26 -7.42 8.19
N ALA A 563 -10.17 -7.96 6.98
CA ALA A 563 -10.92 -9.16 6.64
C ALA A 563 -10.29 -10.39 7.32
N ALA A 564 -11.09 -11.09 8.12
CA ALA A 564 -10.66 -12.26 8.90
C ALA A 564 -11.87 -13.03 9.46
N TYR A 565 -11.68 -14.32 9.73
CA TYR A 565 -12.52 -15.02 10.71
C TYR A 565 -12.05 -14.71 12.12
N GLN A 566 -12.98 -14.70 13.05
CA GLN A 566 -12.73 -14.34 14.44
C GLN A 566 -13.43 -15.33 15.38
N LEU A 567 -12.69 -15.80 16.38
CA LEU A 567 -13.28 -16.29 17.63
C LEU A 567 -13.29 -15.13 18.61
N ARG A 568 -14.47 -14.72 19.08
CA ARG A 568 -14.63 -13.72 20.15
C ARG A 568 -15.18 -14.40 21.40
N PHE A 569 -14.65 -14.08 22.57
CA PHE A 569 -15.17 -14.56 23.85
C PHE A 569 -14.94 -13.55 24.98
N SER A 570 -15.84 -13.50 25.95
CA SER A 570 -15.78 -12.54 27.07
C SER A 570 -15.64 -13.19 28.43
N ASP A 571 -15.26 -12.39 29.43
CA ASP A 571 -15.18 -12.78 30.84
C ASP A 571 -16.49 -13.38 31.38
N THR A 572 -17.63 -12.94 30.84
CA THR A 572 -18.97 -13.44 31.19
C THR A 572 -19.31 -14.82 30.60
N GLY A 573 -18.47 -15.36 29.71
CA GLY A 573 -18.69 -16.64 29.04
C GLY A 573 -19.49 -16.57 27.74
N ALA A 574 -19.82 -15.37 27.24
CA ALA A 574 -20.37 -15.22 25.89
C ALA A 574 -19.30 -15.49 24.84
N TRP A 575 -19.66 -16.14 23.72
CA TRP A 575 -18.73 -16.42 22.62
C TRP A 575 -19.40 -16.34 21.25
N SER A 576 -18.60 -16.07 20.22
CA SER A 576 -19.03 -16.15 18.82
C SER A 576 -17.90 -16.56 17.87
N ILE A 577 -18.29 -17.26 16.80
CA ILE A 577 -17.53 -17.36 15.55
C ILE A 577 -18.09 -16.29 14.64
N ALA A 578 -17.27 -15.34 14.23
CA ALA A 578 -17.65 -14.24 13.36
C ALA A 578 -16.70 -14.13 12.17
N LYS A 579 -17.10 -13.34 11.18
CA LYS A 579 -16.22 -12.86 10.11
C LYS A 579 -16.32 -11.35 10.02
N ASN A 580 -15.19 -10.66 9.89
CA ASN A 580 -15.17 -9.26 9.52
C ASN A 580 -14.85 -9.16 8.03
N SER A 581 -15.60 -8.37 7.27
CA SER A 581 -15.30 -8.10 5.86
C SER A 581 -14.22 -7.02 5.70
N ASN A 582 -13.70 -6.86 4.49
CA ASN A 582 -12.84 -5.73 4.13
C ASN A 582 -13.63 -4.40 4.02
N GLY A 583 -14.96 -4.47 4.10
CA GLY A 583 -15.85 -3.32 4.28
C GLY A 583 -15.96 -2.87 5.74
N GLY A 584 -15.47 -3.67 6.69
CA GLY A 584 -15.55 -3.41 8.14
C GLY A 584 -16.83 -3.95 8.79
N VAL A 585 -17.54 -4.87 8.14
CA VAL A 585 -18.79 -5.43 8.67
C VAL A 585 -18.51 -6.73 9.41
N LEU A 586 -18.78 -6.73 10.72
CA LEU A 586 -18.70 -7.91 11.56
C LEU A 586 -20.01 -8.73 11.46
N THR A 587 -19.93 -9.92 10.89
CA THR A 587 -21.04 -10.88 10.76
C THR A 587 -20.84 -12.05 11.69
N THR A 588 -21.80 -12.30 12.58
CA THR A 588 -21.77 -13.50 13.44
C THR A 588 -22.25 -14.72 12.66
N LEU A 589 -21.45 -15.79 12.63
CA LEU A 589 -21.75 -17.06 11.97
C LEU A 589 -22.34 -18.08 12.96
N ALA A 590 -21.84 -18.08 14.19
CA ALA A 590 -22.37 -18.86 15.31
C ALA A 590 -22.09 -18.12 16.62
N SER A 591 -22.93 -18.31 17.62
CA SER A 591 -22.71 -17.75 18.96
C SER A 591 -23.36 -18.62 20.04
N GLY A 592 -22.95 -18.38 21.29
CA GLY A 592 -23.51 -19.05 22.44
C GLY A 592 -22.97 -18.47 23.74
N THR A 593 -23.31 -19.15 24.85
CA THR A 593 -22.82 -18.81 26.19
C THR A 593 -22.33 -20.07 26.90
N ARG A 594 -21.43 -19.90 27.86
CA ARG A 594 -20.97 -20.91 28.81
C ARG A 594 -20.89 -20.27 30.21
N PRO A 595 -20.62 -21.04 31.29
CA PRO A 595 -20.34 -20.44 32.60
C PRO A 595 -19.24 -19.38 32.50
N ALA A 596 -19.34 -18.35 33.34
CA ALA A 596 -18.40 -17.23 33.35
C ALA A 596 -16.95 -17.71 33.46
N LEU A 597 -16.08 -17.11 32.65
CA LEU A 597 -14.65 -17.39 32.63
C LEU A 597 -13.95 -16.68 33.79
N GLY A 598 -14.43 -15.49 34.15
CA GLY A 598 -13.85 -14.66 35.20
C GLY A 598 -12.63 -13.88 34.71
N LEU A 599 -11.95 -13.25 35.67
CA LEU A 599 -10.74 -12.46 35.45
C LEU A 599 -9.54 -13.15 36.12
N ASN A 600 -8.32 -12.81 35.70
CA ASN A 600 -7.07 -13.30 36.29
C ASN A 600 -7.00 -14.84 36.31
N THR A 601 -7.43 -15.46 35.23
CA THR A 601 -7.48 -16.91 35.03
C THR A 601 -7.11 -17.22 33.59
N TRP A 602 -6.18 -18.15 33.40
CA TRP A 602 -5.70 -18.55 32.08
C TRP A 602 -6.69 -19.48 31.38
N HIS A 603 -7.04 -19.13 30.15
CA HIS A 603 -7.87 -19.94 29.25
C HIS A 603 -7.15 -20.26 27.95
N ASN A 604 -7.31 -21.47 27.44
CA ASN A 604 -6.71 -21.86 26.17
C ASN A 604 -7.73 -21.76 25.03
N ALA A 605 -7.59 -20.76 24.16
CA ALA A 605 -8.52 -20.48 23.07
C ALA A 605 -7.96 -20.95 21.73
N LYS A 606 -8.81 -21.57 20.88
CA LYS A 606 -8.43 -22.06 19.55
C LYS A 606 -9.48 -21.76 18.49
N ILE A 607 -9.02 -21.39 17.30
CA ILE A 607 -9.84 -21.41 16.07
C ILE A 607 -9.08 -22.20 14.98
N GLY A 608 -9.76 -23.19 14.40
CA GLY A 608 -9.19 -24.14 13.45
C GLY A 608 -9.90 -24.16 12.11
N PHE A 609 -9.12 -24.32 11.04
CA PHE A 609 -9.54 -24.30 9.65
C PHE A 609 -9.14 -25.60 8.94
N SER A 610 -10.12 -26.29 8.38
CA SER A 610 -9.92 -27.47 7.51
C SER A 610 -10.89 -27.40 6.34
N GLY A 611 -10.38 -27.03 5.17
CA GLY A 611 -11.20 -26.72 4.00
C GLY A 611 -12.02 -25.44 4.24
N ASN A 612 -13.33 -25.53 4.10
CA ASN A 612 -14.27 -24.46 4.45
C ASN A 612 -14.85 -24.60 5.88
N ARG A 613 -14.46 -25.62 6.63
CA ARG A 613 -14.93 -25.83 8.01
C ARG A 613 -14.08 -25.05 9.01
N ILE A 614 -14.76 -24.34 9.88
CA ILE A 614 -14.20 -23.51 10.95
C ILE A 614 -14.68 -24.06 12.29
N THR A 615 -13.77 -24.32 13.22
CA THR A 615 -14.09 -24.87 14.56
C THR A 615 -13.48 -24.01 15.64
N ALA A 616 -14.27 -23.64 16.65
CA ALA A 616 -13.81 -22.91 17.83
C ALA A 616 -13.78 -23.81 19.06
N THR A 617 -12.70 -23.72 19.85
CA THR A 617 -12.50 -24.48 21.08
C THR A 617 -12.02 -23.54 22.18
N LEU A 618 -12.46 -23.76 23.42
CA LEU A 618 -11.98 -23.05 24.60
C LEU A 618 -11.82 -24.06 25.75
N ASP A 619 -10.65 -24.09 26.37
CA ASP A 619 -10.29 -25.02 27.47
C ASP A 619 -10.53 -26.50 27.11
N GLY A 620 -10.20 -26.87 25.87
CA GLY A 620 -10.42 -28.22 25.34
C GLY A 620 -11.87 -28.57 25.01
N THR A 621 -12.83 -27.66 25.25
CA THR A 621 -14.24 -27.85 24.92
C THR A 621 -14.59 -27.17 23.59
N THR A 622 -15.16 -27.91 22.64
CA THR A 622 -15.66 -27.33 21.39
C THR A 622 -16.84 -26.41 21.67
N LEU A 623 -16.72 -25.14 21.30
CA LEU A 623 -17.79 -24.16 21.41
C LEU A 623 -18.80 -24.32 20.27
N GLY A 624 -18.30 -24.40 19.04
CA GLY A 624 -19.12 -24.53 17.84
C GLY A 624 -18.29 -24.73 16.58
N ALA A 625 -18.97 -25.05 15.49
CA ALA A 625 -18.34 -25.16 14.18
C ALA A 625 -19.29 -24.72 13.06
N VAL A 626 -18.74 -24.05 12.06
CA VAL A 626 -19.47 -23.49 10.92
C VAL A 626 -18.77 -23.86 9.61
N THR A 627 -19.46 -23.68 8.49
CA THR A 627 -18.90 -23.81 7.15
C THR A 627 -19.02 -22.47 6.44
N ASP A 628 -17.89 -21.88 6.05
CA ASP A 628 -17.84 -20.61 5.35
C ASP A 628 -16.59 -20.56 4.45
N SER A 629 -16.70 -19.94 3.28
CA SER A 629 -15.65 -19.88 2.26
C SER A 629 -15.28 -18.45 1.87
N SER A 630 -15.70 -17.44 2.64
CA SER A 630 -15.33 -16.04 2.40
C SER A 630 -13.82 -15.83 2.41
N PHE A 631 -13.08 -16.53 3.28
CA PHE A 631 -11.62 -16.44 3.34
C PHE A 631 -10.98 -17.83 3.25
N THR A 632 -10.05 -18.01 2.33
CA THR A 632 -9.44 -19.33 2.02
C THR A 632 -8.04 -19.48 2.58
N ALA A 633 -7.35 -18.37 2.78
CA ALA A 633 -6.02 -18.28 3.36
C ALA A 633 -5.85 -16.93 4.08
N GLY A 634 -4.86 -16.86 4.95
CA GLY A 634 -4.46 -15.65 5.64
C GLY A 634 -3.70 -15.93 6.92
N GLN A 635 -3.15 -14.87 7.48
CA GLN A 635 -2.40 -14.85 8.72
C GLN A 635 -3.26 -15.17 9.93
N VAL A 636 -2.61 -15.26 11.09
CA VAL A 636 -3.29 -15.30 12.39
C VAL A 636 -3.13 -13.95 13.08
N GLY A 637 -3.97 -13.72 14.09
CA GLY A 637 -3.82 -12.56 14.95
C GLY A 637 -4.57 -12.79 16.25
N PHE A 638 -4.38 -11.88 17.20
CA PHE A 638 -5.16 -11.85 18.42
C PHE A 638 -5.09 -10.46 19.05
N GLY A 639 -6.04 -10.22 19.95
CA GLY A 639 -6.15 -8.96 20.65
C GLY A 639 -7.42 -8.87 21.47
N VAL A 640 -7.91 -7.65 21.67
CA VAL A 640 -9.03 -7.34 22.54
C VAL A 640 -10.01 -6.38 21.86
N VAL A 641 -11.29 -6.49 22.21
CA VAL A 641 -12.33 -5.58 21.71
C VAL A 641 -12.28 -4.29 22.51
N GLY A 642 -11.89 -3.20 21.84
CA GLY A 642 -11.54 -1.93 22.49
C GLY A 642 -10.12 -1.94 23.07
N TYR A 643 -9.98 -1.56 24.34
CA TYR A 643 -8.69 -1.42 25.03
C TYR A 643 -8.78 -2.03 26.43
N GLN A 644 -7.96 -3.04 26.68
CA GLN A 644 -7.80 -3.72 27.95
C GLN A 644 -6.36 -4.25 28.04
N THR A 645 -5.83 -4.32 29.25
CA THR A 645 -4.44 -4.75 29.46
C THR A 645 -4.27 -6.26 29.64
N ASN A 646 -4.87 -7.05 28.76
CA ASN A 646 -4.88 -8.52 28.84
C ASN A 646 -3.55 -9.14 28.41
N GLN A 647 -3.26 -10.34 28.92
CA GLN A 647 -2.06 -11.11 28.59
C GLN A 647 -2.36 -12.30 27.68
N PHE A 648 -1.40 -12.60 26.82
CA PHE A 648 -1.40 -13.67 25.83
C PHE A 648 -0.11 -14.46 25.93
N ASP A 649 -0.21 -15.78 25.77
CA ASP A 649 0.95 -16.66 25.91
C ASP A 649 0.79 -17.96 25.10
N ASN A 650 1.87 -18.70 24.89
CA ASN A 650 1.90 -20.00 24.21
C ASN A 650 1.18 -19.99 22.85
N LEU A 651 1.46 -18.98 22.02
CA LEU A 651 0.97 -18.93 20.65
C LEU A 651 1.48 -20.16 19.89
N THR A 652 0.56 -20.90 19.29
CA THR A 652 0.89 -22.00 18.37
C THR A 652 -0.01 -21.95 17.15
N VAL A 653 0.58 -22.17 15.98
CA VAL A 653 -0.11 -22.33 14.70
C VAL A 653 0.32 -23.66 14.12
N THR A 654 -0.57 -24.64 14.19
CA THR A 654 -0.30 -26.00 13.74
C THR A 654 -1.03 -26.30 12.44
N PRO A 655 -0.39 -26.90 11.43
CA PRO A 655 -1.07 -27.25 10.20
C PRO A 655 -2.16 -28.28 10.51
N ASN A 656 -3.35 -28.07 9.95
CA ASN A 656 -4.40 -29.08 9.97
C ASN A 656 -4.28 -29.96 8.73
N ALA A 657 -4.83 -31.17 8.79
CA ALA A 657 -5.05 -31.95 7.59
C ALA A 657 -5.84 -31.10 6.58
N ALA A 658 -5.47 -31.21 5.30
CA ALA A 658 -6.26 -30.64 4.24
C ALA A 658 -7.71 -31.12 4.39
N GLY A 659 -8.65 -30.19 4.32
CA GLY A 659 -10.08 -30.47 4.34
C GLY A 659 -10.69 -30.21 2.97
N ASP A 660 -11.90 -30.69 2.77
CA ASP A 660 -12.66 -30.44 1.56
C ASP A 660 -12.98 -28.94 1.44
N PHE A 661 -12.64 -28.33 0.31
CA PHE A 661 -12.99 -26.95 -0.01
C PHE A 661 -13.99 -26.93 -1.16
N SER A 662 -15.26 -26.77 -0.83
CA SER A 662 -16.34 -26.55 -1.79
C SER A 662 -16.41 -25.07 -2.18
N GLY A 663 -16.51 -24.82 -3.48
CA GLY A 663 -16.69 -23.49 -4.05
C GLY A 663 -16.82 -23.59 -5.57
N ILE A 664 -17.02 -22.46 -6.23
CA ILE A 664 -17.05 -22.42 -7.69
C ILE A 664 -15.63 -22.37 -8.28
N LEU A 665 -15.54 -22.52 -9.61
CA LEU A 665 -14.38 -22.13 -10.40
C LEU A 665 -14.85 -21.07 -11.40
N LYS A 666 -14.66 -19.79 -11.06
CA LYS A 666 -15.01 -18.66 -11.93
C LYS A 666 -13.81 -18.26 -12.78
N GLY A 667 -13.90 -18.39 -14.10
CA GLY A 667 -12.85 -17.95 -15.01
C GLY A 667 -12.61 -16.46 -14.85
N GLN A 668 -11.36 -16.05 -14.60
CA GLN A 668 -11.03 -14.64 -14.39
C GLN A 668 -11.25 -13.83 -15.67
N GLU A 669 -10.98 -14.41 -16.84
CA GLU A 669 -11.18 -13.72 -18.13
C GLU A 669 -12.65 -13.48 -18.46
N SER A 670 -13.50 -14.50 -18.30
CA SER A 670 -14.91 -14.45 -18.74
C SER A 670 -15.89 -14.01 -17.65
N GLY A 671 -15.52 -14.12 -16.37
CA GLY A 671 -16.46 -14.00 -15.26
C GLY A 671 -17.54 -15.11 -15.21
N LEU A 672 -17.37 -16.18 -15.99
CA LEU A 672 -18.25 -17.33 -16.06
C LEU A 672 -17.71 -18.51 -15.22
N CYS A 673 -18.59 -19.41 -14.82
CA CYS A 673 -18.26 -20.56 -13.99
C CYS A 673 -18.00 -21.81 -14.81
N ALA A 674 -17.05 -22.65 -14.37
CA ALA A 674 -16.95 -24.03 -14.81
C ALA A 674 -18.24 -24.76 -14.42
N ASP A 675 -19.00 -25.20 -15.42
CA ASP A 675 -20.34 -25.72 -15.30
C ASP A 675 -20.43 -27.09 -15.98
N VAL A 676 -21.17 -28.00 -15.36
CA VAL A 676 -21.61 -29.23 -16.02
C VAL A 676 -22.93 -28.96 -16.77
N PRO A 677 -22.91 -28.83 -18.11
CA PRO A 677 -24.06 -28.33 -18.87
C PRO A 677 -25.30 -29.21 -18.69
N GLY A 678 -26.46 -28.55 -18.56
CA GLY A 678 -27.73 -29.23 -18.35
C GLY A 678 -27.83 -30.00 -17.02
N GLN A 679 -26.91 -29.74 -16.08
CA GLN A 679 -26.77 -30.48 -14.82
C GLN A 679 -26.61 -31.99 -15.00
N SER A 680 -26.07 -32.43 -16.15
CA SER A 680 -25.89 -33.85 -16.46
C SER A 680 -24.96 -34.52 -15.45
N GLN A 681 -25.32 -35.72 -15.00
CA GLN A 681 -24.44 -36.58 -14.18
C GLN A 681 -23.87 -37.75 -14.99
N THR A 682 -24.01 -37.73 -16.31
CA THR A 682 -23.50 -38.77 -17.21
C THR A 682 -21.99 -38.65 -17.34
N ASN A 683 -21.28 -39.76 -17.17
CA ASN A 683 -19.82 -39.82 -17.39
C ASN A 683 -19.48 -39.40 -18.83
N GLY A 684 -18.40 -38.64 -18.97
CA GLY A 684 -17.95 -38.08 -20.24
C GLY A 684 -18.59 -36.75 -20.61
N THR A 685 -19.53 -36.21 -19.82
CA THR A 685 -20.10 -34.88 -20.08
C THR A 685 -18.98 -33.83 -20.01
N ALA A 686 -18.76 -33.12 -21.12
CA ALA A 686 -17.76 -32.05 -21.19
C ALA A 686 -18.19 -30.86 -20.31
N VAL A 687 -17.22 -30.29 -19.60
CA VAL A 687 -17.43 -29.08 -18.78
C VAL A 687 -17.29 -27.86 -19.67
N ALA A 688 -18.16 -26.88 -19.49
CA ALA A 688 -18.17 -25.63 -20.26
C ALA A 688 -18.30 -24.43 -19.34
N LEU A 689 -18.02 -23.24 -19.87
CA LEU A 689 -18.34 -22.00 -19.19
C LEU A 689 -19.85 -21.76 -19.21
N TRP A 690 -20.39 -21.34 -18.08
CA TRP A 690 -21.78 -20.91 -17.97
C TRP A 690 -21.95 -19.81 -16.92
N ASP A 691 -23.09 -19.12 -16.96
CA ASP A 691 -23.45 -18.12 -15.96
C ASP A 691 -23.42 -18.69 -14.56
N CYS A 692 -22.68 -18.04 -13.67
CA CYS A 692 -22.58 -18.42 -12.28
C CYS A 692 -23.94 -18.27 -11.57
N ASN A 693 -24.60 -19.39 -11.30
CA ASN A 693 -25.93 -19.48 -10.72
C ASN A 693 -25.95 -20.17 -9.34
N GLY A 694 -24.79 -20.63 -8.86
CA GLY A 694 -24.65 -21.27 -7.54
C GLY A 694 -25.24 -22.69 -7.48
N GLY A 695 -25.64 -23.26 -8.62
CA GLY A 695 -26.14 -24.61 -8.71
C GLY A 695 -25.10 -25.66 -8.31
N ALA A 696 -25.58 -26.83 -7.91
CA ALA A 696 -24.71 -27.97 -7.56
C ALA A 696 -23.79 -28.40 -8.73
N ASN A 697 -24.18 -28.10 -9.97
CA ASN A 697 -23.42 -28.36 -11.20
C ASN A 697 -22.24 -27.41 -11.43
N GLN A 698 -22.10 -26.37 -10.61
CA GLN A 698 -20.98 -25.41 -10.64
C GLN A 698 -20.16 -25.44 -9.34
N THR A 699 -20.56 -26.28 -8.38
CA THR A 699 -19.91 -26.38 -7.07
C THR A 699 -18.88 -27.50 -7.08
N TRP A 700 -17.61 -27.11 -7.09
CA TRP A 700 -16.45 -27.97 -7.15
C TRP A 700 -15.79 -28.08 -5.78
N THR A 701 -15.88 -29.27 -5.19
CA THR A 701 -15.26 -29.62 -3.91
C THR A 701 -13.85 -30.14 -4.15
N ALA A 702 -12.87 -29.30 -3.86
CA ALA A 702 -11.46 -29.69 -3.86
C ALA A 702 -11.19 -30.58 -2.63
N THR A 703 -10.68 -31.79 -2.85
CA THR A 703 -10.39 -32.74 -1.76
C THR A 703 -8.89 -32.82 -1.48
N PRO A 704 -8.49 -33.39 -0.32
CA PRO A 704 -7.08 -33.67 -0.03
C PRO A 704 -6.41 -34.60 -1.05
N ALA A 705 -7.20 -35.46 -1.72
CA ALA A 705 -6.74 -36.30 -2.81
C ALA A 705 -6.57 -35.52 -4.14
N LYS A 706 -6.58 -34.19 -4.10
CA LYS A 706 -6.49 -33.27 -5.25
C LYS A 706 -7.66 -33.41 -6.23
N GLN A 707 -8.76 -34.04 -5.86
CA GLN A 707 -9.91 -34.16 -6.76
C GLN A 707 -10.74 -32.88 -6.72
N LEU A 708 -11.28 -32.46 -7.85
CA LEU A 708 -12.35 -31.45 -7.92
C LEU A 708 -13.67 -32.17 -8.14
N LYS A 709 -14.40 -32.41 -7.05
CA LYS A 709 -15.66 -33.17 -7.06
C LYS A 709 -16.86 -32.29 -7.33
N VAL A 710 -17.77 -32.75 -8.18
CA VAL A 710 -19.09 -32.17 -8.40
C VAL A 710 -20.16 -33.22 -8.08
N TYR A 711 -21.29 -32.80 -7.52
CA TYR A 711 -22.34 -33.71 -7.01
C TYR A 711 -21.88 -34.73 -5.96
N GLY A 712 -20.69 -34.55 -5.38
CA GLY A 712 -20.09 -35.44 -4.37
C GLY A 712 -19.47 -36.73 -4.92
N THR A 713 -19.96 -37.27 -6.04
CA THR A 713 -19.53 -38.57 -6.62
C THR A 713 -18.78 -38.46 -7.94
N LYS A 714 -18.89 -37.31 -8.64
CA LYS A 714 -18.23 -37.08 -9.92
C LYS A 714 -17.01 -36.20 -9.75
N CYS A 715 -16.01 -36.37 -10.60
CA CYS A 715 -14.74 -35.67 -10.57
C CYS A 715 -14.46 -34.97 -11.90
N LEU A 716 -13.87 -33.78 -11.85
CA LEU A 716 -13.29 -33.11 -13.00
C LEU A 716 -12.14 -33.95 -13.55
N ASP A 717 -12.20 -34.31 -14.82
CA ASP A 717 -11.35 -35.29 -15.48
C ASP A 717 -10.74 -34.65 -16.73
N ALA A 718 -9.41 -34.66 -16.83
CA ALA A 718 -8.68 -34.02 -17.92
C ALA A 718 -8.92 -34.68 -19.31
N GLY A 719 -9.53 -35.87 -19.35
CA GLY A 719 -9.85 -36.58 -20.59
C GLY A 719 -8.66 -37.19 -21.34
N GLY A 720 -7.44 -36.68 -21.12
CA GLY A 720 -6.19 -37.09 -21.76
C GLY A 720 -5.04 -36.17 -21.33
N THR A 721 -3.93 -36.17 -22.08
CA THR A 721 -2.73 -35.33 -21.78
C THR A 721 -2.38 -34.34 -22.90
N ALA A 722 -3.03 -34.43 -24.06
CA ALA A 722 -2.76 -33.54 -25.19
C ALA A 722 -3.46 -32.19 -25.00
N ASN A 723 -2.78 -31.11 -25.41
CA ASN A 723 -3.37 -29.77 -25.46
C ASN A 723 -4.68 -29.77 -26.28
N GLY A 724 -5.70 -29.09 -25.77
CA GLY A 724 -7.03 -29.01 -26.37
C GLY A 724 -7.93 -30.21 -26.06
N THR A 725 -7.47 -31.19 -25.25
CA THR A 725 -8.35 -32.27 -24.80
C THR A 725 -9.46 -31.72 -23.91
N ALA A 726 -10.71 -32.05 -24.22
CA ALA A 726 -11.87 -31.59 -23.47
C ALA A 726 -11.86 -32.14 -22.03
N VAL A 727 -12.03 -31.23 -21.09
CA VAL A 727 -12.24 -31.55 -19.68
C VAL A 727 -13.69 -31.97 -19.50
N ARG A 728 -13.91 -33.02 -18.72
CA ARG A 728 -15.21 -33.67 -18.55
C ARG A 728 -15.44 -34.06 -17.09
N ILE A 729 -16.64 -34.53 -16.80
CA ILE A 729 -16.91 -35.22 -15.53
C ILE A 729 -16.98 -36.73 -15.72
N ASN A 730 -16.43 -37.46 -14.76
CA ASN A 730 -16.54 -38.92 -14.65
C ASN A 730 -16.74 -39.32 -13.20
N ASP A 731 -17.13 -40.57 -12.96
CA ASP A 731 -17.04 -41.15 -11.61
C ASP A 731 -15.62 -40.96 -11.06
N CYS A 732 -15.54 -40.60 -9.78
CA CYS A 732 -14.28 -40.43 -9.11
C CYS A 732 -13.54 -41.76 -8.98
N THR A 733 -12.42 -41.90 -9.71
CA THR A 733 -11.54 -43.07 -9.71
C THR A 733 -10.26 -42.84 -8.90
N GLY A 734 -9.92 -41.58 -8.64
CA GLY A 734 -8.66 -41.19 -7.99
C GLY A 734 -7.44 -41.18 -8.93
N SER A 735 -7.65 -41.40 -10.24
CA SER A 735 -6.59 -41.34 -11.24
C SER A 735 -5.95 -39.96 -11.30
N THR A 736 -4.70 -39.88 -11.78
CA THR A 736 -3.97 -38.60 -11.92
C THR A 736 -4.65 -37.64 -12.90
N ALA A 737 -5.44 -38.16 -13.86
CA ALA A 737 -6.28 -37.35 -14.75
C ALA A 737 -7.41 -36.60 -14.01
N GLN A 738 -7.78 -37.04 -12.79
CA GLN A 738 -8.78 -36.40 -11.95
C GLN A 738 -8.18 -35.62 -10.77
N GLN A 739 -6.84 -35.52 -10.72
CA GLN A 739 -6.12 -34.83 -9.67
C GLN A 739 -5.59 -33.49 -10.18
N TRP A 740 -5.94 -32.42 -9.48
CA TRP A 740 -5.69 -31.04 -9.83
C TRP A 740 -5.04 -30.30 -8.65
N THR A 741 -3.92 -29.64 -8.90
CA THR A 741 -3.33 -28.69 -7.97
C THR A 741 -3.97 -27.33 -8.22
N VAL A 742 -4.75 -26.86 -7.25
CA VAL A 742 -5.34 -25.51 -7.27
C VAL A 742 -4.34 -24.58 -6.58
N ASN A 743 -3.74 -23.68 -7.35
CA ASN A 743 -2.72 -22.76 -6.87
C ASN A 743 -3.34 -21.43 -6.39
N SER A 744 -2.64 -20.73 -5.49
CA SER A 744 -3.05 -19.42 -4.99
C SER A 744 -3.08 -18.35 -6.09
N ASP A 745 -2.31 -18.53 -7.16
CA ASP A 745 -2.27 -17.65 -8.33
C ASP A 745 -3.47 -17.84 -9.28
N GLY A 746 -4.44 -18.67 -8.91
CA GLY A 746 -5.64 -18.98 -9.68
C GLY A 746 -5.48 -20.10 -10.71
N SER A 747 -4.27 -20.60 -10.96
CA SER A 747 -4.10 -21.72 -11.90
C SER A 747 -4.61 -23.04 -11.30
N VAL A 748 -5.25 -23.86 -12.14
CA VAL A 748 -5.72 -25.20 -11.76
C VAL A 748 -5.00 -26.20 -12.64
N VAL A 749 -3.94 -26.82 -12.11
CA VAL A 749 -3.00 -27.63 -12.88
C VAL A 749 -3.30 -29.11 -12.69
N ASN A 750 -3.57 -29.82 -13.78
CA ASN A 750 -3.72 -31.26 -13.72
C ASN A 750 -2.37 -31.91 -13.37
N THR A 751 -2.38 -32.79 -12.37
CA THR A 751 -1.15 -33.42 -11.87
C THR A 751 -0.64 -34.54 -12.79
N GLY A 752 -1.51 -35.14 -13.61
CA GLY A 752 -1.13 -36.20 -14.54
C GLY A 752 -0.45 -35.69 -15.80
N SER A 753 -0.88 -34.54 -16.32
CA SER A 753 -0.34 -33.93 -17.56
C SER A 753 0.56 -32.73 -17.33
N GLY A 754 0.50 -32.08 -16.15
CA GLY A 754 1.19 -30.81 -15.89
C GLY A 754 0.58 -29.61 -16.63
N THR A 755 -0.58 -29.78 -17.25
CA THR A 755 -1.30 -28.75 -18.01
C THR A 755 -2.38 -28.08 -17.17
N CYS A 756 -2.73 -26.85 -17.53
CA CYS A 756 -3.71 -26.02 -16.84
C CYS A 756 -5.13 -26.28 -17.37
N LEU A 757 -6.12 -26.17 -16.48
CA LEU A 757 -7.53 -26.03 -16.84
C LEU A 757 -7.69 -24.70 -17.59
N ASP A 758 -8.12 -24.81 -18.84
CA ASP A 758 -8.04 -23.74 -19.83
C ASP A 758 -9.41 -23.56 -20.50
N VAL A 759 -9.79 -22.32 -20.75
CA VAL A 759 -10.95 -22.00 -21.57
C VAL A 759 -10.52 -21.94 -23.04
N THR A 760 -11.07 -22.83 -23.85
CA THR A 760 -10.66 -23.02 -25.25
C THR A 760 -10.69 -21.71 -26.02
N GLY A 761 -9.54 -21.33 -26.57
CA GLY A 761 -9.40 -20.18 -27.46
C GLY A 761 -9.77 -18.83 -26.81
N HIS A 762 -9.63 -18.71 -25.49
CA HIS A 762 -10.02 -17.51 -24.73
C HIS A 762 -11.51 -17.13 -24.88
N GLY A 763 -12.38 -18.09 -25.20
CA GLY A 763 -13.80 -17.80 -25.40
C GLY A 763 -14.49 -17.33 -24.12
N THR A 764 -15.30 -16.27 -24.21
CA THR A 764 -15.99 -15.66 -23.06
C THR A 764 -17.51 -15.91 -23.07
N ALA A 765 -18.00 -16.75 -23.98
CA ALA A 765 -19.42 -17.04 -24.14
C ALA A 765 -19.86 -18.27 -23.32
N ASN A 766 -21.14 -18.30 -22.95
CA ASN A 766 -21.75 -19.52 -22.41
C ASN A 766 -21.62 -20.67 -23.42
N GLY A 767 -21.25 -21.85 -22.92
CA GLY A 767 -21.03 -23.05 -23.74
C GLY A 767 -19.62 -23.18 -24.28
N THR A 768 -18.71 -22.21 -24.09
CA THR A 768 -17.30 -22.39 -24.43
C THR A 768 -16.70 -23.54 -23.61
N ALA A 769 -16.11 -24.53 -24.30
CA ALA A 769 -15.59 -25.73 -23.67
C ALA A 769 -14.33 -25.45 -22.81
N LEU A 770 -14.24 -26.14 -21.67
CA LEU A 770 -13.00 -26.22 -20.90
C LEU A 770 -12.14 -27.36 -21.44
N VAL A 771 -10.86 -27.09 -21.61
CA VAL A 771 -9.84 -28.03 -22.08
C VAL A 771 -8.65 -28.04 -21.13
N ILE A 772 -7.70 -28.92 -21.38
CA ILE A 772 -6.36 -28.78 -20.83
C ILE A 772 -5.42 -28.14 -21.84
N TRP A 773 -4.52 -27.27 -21.36
CA TRP A 773 -3.49 -26.64 -22.19
C TRP A 773 -2.21 -26.35 -21.41
N GLY A 774 -1.08 -26.21 -22.10
CA GLY A 774 0.19 -25.82 -21.47
C GLY A 774 0.03 -24.54 -20.64
N CYS A 775 0.49 -24.56 -19.40
CA CYS A 775 0.37 -23.42 -18.49
C CYS A 775 1.21 -22.25 -19.00
N ASN A 776 0.55 -21.16 -19.41
CA ASN A 776 1.18 -19.97 -20.01
C ASN A 776 0.94 -18.69 -19.20
N GLY A 777 0.17 -18.77 -18.11
CA GLY A 777 -0.14 -17.64 -17.24
C GLY A 777 -1.26 -16.73 -17.75
N GLY A 778 -1.89 -17.06 -18.89
CA GLY A 778 -3.01 -16.31 -19.46
C GLY A 778 -4.26 -16.33 -18.59
N ALA A 779 -5.11 -15.30 -18.71
CA ALA A 779 -6.31 -15.13 -17.89
C ALA A 779 -7.36 -16.25 -18.10
N ASN A 780 -7.42 -16.87 -19.29
CA ASN A 780 -8.23 -18.05 -19.59
C ASN A 780 -7.85 -19.30 -18.76
N GLN A 781 -6.70 -19.29 -18.08
CA GLN A 781 -6.22 -20.37 -17.23
C GLN A 781 -6.32 -20.04 -15.74
N LYS A 782 -6.92 -18.89 -15.39
CA LYS A 782 -7.02 -18.41 -14.01
C LYS A 782 -8.46 -18.51 -13.52
N TRP A 783 -8.63 -19.07 -12.33
CA TRP A 783 -9.91 -19.39 -11.74
C TRP A 783 -10.02 -18.81 -10.33
N ALA A 784 -11.00 -17.93 -10.12
CA ALA A 784 -11.39 -17.46 -8.80
C ALA A 784 -12.29 -18.48 -8.11
N ARG A 785 -12.08 -18.68 -6.80
CA ARG A 785 -12.84 -19.66 -5.97
C ARG A 785 -13.65 -19.01 -4.84
N ALA A 786 -13.58 -17.69 -4.75
CA ALA A 786 -14.23 -16.88 -3.73
C ALA A 786 -14.63 -15.52 -4.34
N ASP A 787 -15.42 -14.77 -3.60
CA ASP A 787 -15.76 -13.39 -3.95
C ASP A 787 -14.48 -12.57 -4.09
N THR A 788 -14.48 -11.62 -5.02
CA THR A 788 -13.32 -10.77 -5.27
C THR A 788 -13.75 -9.31 -5.17
N THR A 789 -13.14 -8.55 -4.26
CA THR A 789 -13.36 -7.10 -4.11
C THR A 789 -12.33 -6.31 -4.90
N GLY A 790 -12.70 -5.12 -5.38
CA GLY A 790 -11.79 -4.15 -5.99
C GLY A 790 -12.53 -2.90 -6.39
N ILE A 791 -11.80 -1.91 -6.92
CA ILE A 791 -12.43 -0.74 -7.56
C ILE A 791 -12.72 -1.04 -9.03
N LEU A 792 -13.71 -0.34 -9.59
CA LEU A 792 -14.00 -0.34 -11.03
C LEU A 792 -13.66 1.05 -11.58
N LYS A 793 -12.47 1.21 -12.15
CA LYS A 793 -11.96 2.48 -12.68
C LYS A 793 -12.16 2.54 -14.19
N GLY A 794 -13.01 3.45 -14.66
CA GLY A 794 -13.30 3.66 -16.08
C GLY A 794 -12.03 4.04 -16.84
N LEU A 795 -11.79 3.39 -17.98
CA LEU A 795 -10.60 3.61 -18.80
C LEU A 795 -10.61 5.00 -19.46
N GLU A 796 -11.77 5.48 -19.90
CA GLU A 796 -11.90 6.79 -20.54
C GLU A 796 -11.70 7.96 -19.57
N SER A 797 -12.31 7.87 -18.39
CA SER A 797 -12.33 8.97 -17.42
C SER A 797 -11.17 8.89 -16.42
N GLY A 798 -10.59 7.71 -16.20
CA GLY A 798 -9.68 7.46 -15.08
C GLY A 798 -10.36 7.56 -13.70
N LYS A 799 -11.70 7.53 -13.65
CA LYS A 799 -12.52 7.70 -12.45
C LYS A 799 -13.22 6.40 -12.06
N CYS A 800 -13.64 6.29 -10.81
CA CYS A 800 -14.20 5.07 -10.24
C CYS A 800 -15.73 5.05 -10.24
N VAL A 801 -16.32 3.86 -10.33
CA VAL A 801 -17.73 3.61 -10.01
C VAL A 801 -17.92 3.89 -8.53
N ASP A 802 -18.65 4.95 -8.21
CA ASP A 802 -18.83 5.47 -6.85
C ASP A 802 -20.32 5.52 -6.52
N VAL A 803 -20.69 5.17 -5.29
CA VAL A 803 -21.99 5.53 -4.72
C VAL A 803 -21.89 6.92 -4.07
N PRO A 804 -22.49 7.97 -4.68
CA PRO A 804 -22.27 9.34 -4.25
C PRO A 804 -22.62 9.57 -2.78
N ALA A 805 -21.72 10.28 -2.08
CA ALA A 805 -21.83 10.57 -0.64
C ALA A 805 -22.01 9.33 0.25
N ALA A 806 -21.63 8.15 -0.24
CA ALA A 806 -21.87 6.86 0.42
C ALA A 806 -23.34 6.63 0.80
N ASN A 807 -24.29 7.15 0.01
CA ASN A 807 -25.71 7.04 0.31
C ASN A 807 -26.26 5.63 0.06
N GLU A 808 -26.42 4.84 1.13
CA GLU A 808 -26.90 3.45 1.09
C GLU A 808 -28.43 3.31 0.85
N THR A 809 -29.15 4.40 0.60
CA THR A 809 -30.60 4.33 0.30
C THR A 809 -30.87 3.51 -0.95
N ASN A 810 -31.85 2.60 -0.91
CA ASN A 810 -32.25 1.84 -2.11
C ASN A 810 -32.74 2.80 -3.20
N GLY A 811 -32.23 2.61 -4.42
CA GLY A 811 -32.48 3.49 -5.55
C GLY A 811 -31.43 4.58 -5.77
N THR A 812 -30.42 4.71 -4.90
CA THR A 812 -29.29 5.61 -5.14
C THR A 812 -28.58 5.21 -6.43
N ARG A 813 -28.25 6.19 -7.27
CA ARG A 813 -27.59 5.99 -8.56
C ARG A 813 -26.07 6.14 -8.40
N PRO A 814 -25.29 5.10 -8.73
CA PRO A 814 -23.84 5.25 -8.82
C PRO A 814 -23.45 6.20 -9.95
N ALA A 815 -22.33 6.89 -9.77
CA ALA A 815 -21.79 7.82 -10.75
C ALA A 815 -20.25 7.75 -10.79
N LEU A 816 -19.64 8.33 -11.82
CA LEU A 816 -18.19 8.51 -11.87
C LEU A 816 -17.74 9.47 -10.78
N TRP A 817 -16.68 9.10 -10.07
CA TRP A 817 -16.02 9.99 -9.12
C TRP A 817 -14.51 9.74 -9.06
N ASP A 818 -13.76 10.71 -8.57
CA ASP A 818 -12.32 10.51 -8.34
C ASP A 818 -12.07 9.29 -7.46
N CYS A 819 -11.17 8.42 -7.90
CA CYS A 819 -10.82 7.21 -7.19
C CYS A 819 -10.17 7.57 -5.85
N ASN A 820 -10.80 7.17 -4.76
CA ASN A 820 -10.39 7.51 -3.39
C ASN A 820 -10.26 6.27 -2.49
N ASN A 821 -10.46 5.06 -3.05
CA ASN A 821 -10.46 3.79 -2.33
C ASN A 821 -11.42 3.75 -1.12
N GLY A 822 -12.44 4.60 -1.14
CA GLY A 822 -13.52 4.62 -0.15
C GLY A 822 -14.40 3.38 -0.27
N GLY A 823 -15.08 3.01 0.83
CA GLY A 823 -15.98 1.85 0.86
C GLY A 823 -17.14 1.93 -0.15
N ASN A 824 -17.50 3.15 -0.57
CA ASN A 824 -18.51 3.43 -1.59
C ASN A 824 -18.02 3.22 -3.04
N GLN A 825 -16.73 2.90 -3.23
CA GLN A 825 -16.11 2.51 -4.50
C GLN A 825 -15.61 1.06 -4.49
N ALA A 826 -15.71 0.36 -3.35
CA ALA A 826 -15.26 -1.01 -3.18
C ALA A 826 -16.34 -2.00 -3.60
N TRP A 827 -16.23 -2.51 -4.82
CA TRP A 827 -17.21 -3.43 -5.40
C TRP A 827 -16.73 -4.88 -5.29
N THR A 828 -17.55 -5.71 -4.64
CA THR A 828 -17.31 -7.15 -4.49
C THR A 828 -18.06 -7.92 -5.58
N SER A 829 -17.32 -8.44 -6.56
CA SER A 829 -17.84 -9.40 -7.52
C SER A 829 -17.95 -10.76 -6.83
N THR A 830 -19.18 -11.18 -6.57
CA THR A 830 -19.44 -12.44 -5.87
C THR A 830 -19.31 -13.66 -6.79
N THR A 831 -19.28 -14.81 -6.16
CA THR A 831 -19.37 -16.13 -6.79
C THR A 831 -20.69 -16.36 -7.54
N THR A 832 -21.75 -15.60 -7.27
CA THR A 832 -23.03 -15.66 -8.01
C THR A 832 -23.22 -14.46 -8.94
N ASN A 833 -22.11 -13.80 -9.32
CA ASN A 833 -22.05 -12.64 -10.19
C ASN A 833 -22.76 -11.38 -9.67
N GLN A 834 -23.20 -11.30 -8.42
CA GLN A 834 -23.61 -10.01 -7.86
C GLN A 834 -22.41 -9.06 -7.74
N LEU A 835 -22.59 -7.78 -8.08
CA LEU A 835 -21.64 -6.71 -7.76
C LEU A 835 -22.11 -5.98 -6.51
N LYS A 836 -21.53 -6.33 -5.37
CA LYS A 836 -21.93 -5.81 -4.05
C LYS A 836 -21.14 -4.57 -3.65
N VAL A 837 -21.78 -3.65 -2.96
CA VAL A 837 -21.16 -2.52 -2.24
C VAL A 837 -21.77 -2.45 -0.83
N PHE A 838 -21.00 -1.99 0.16
CA PHE A 838 -21.43 -1.95 1.58
C PHE A 838 -21.94 -3.29 2.16
N ASP A 839 -21.48 -4.42 1.63
CA ASP A 839 -21.88 -5.80 1.98
C ASP A 839 -23.36 -6.19 1.86
N THR A 840 -24.30 -5.25 1.79
CA THR A 840 -25.75 -5.53 1.69
C THR A 840 -26.38 -4.99 0.42
N LYS A 841 -25.72 -4.07 -0.29
CA LYS A 841 -26.23 -3.44 -1.50
C LYS A 841 -25.61 -4.06 -2.75
N CYS A 842 -26.39 -4.11 -3.82
CA CYS A 842 -26.02 -4.68 -5.10
C CYS A 842 -26.27 -3.66 -6.22
N LEU A 843 -25.33 -3.58 -7.17
CA LEU A 843 -25.52 -2.87 -8.42
C LEU A 843 -26.66 -3.52 -9.21
N GLU A 844 -27.66 -2.76 -9.60
CA GLU A 844 -28.88 -3.25 -10.24
C GLU A 844 -29.19 -2.46 -11.50
N ALA A 845 -29.52 -3.17 -12.58
CA ALA A 845 -30.12 -2.58 -13.78
C ALA A 845 -31.64 -2.55 -13.68
N VAL A 846 -32.23 -1.35 -13.72
CA VAL A 846 -33.68 -1.14 -13.65
C VAL A 846 -34.27 -1.19 -15.06
N GLY A 847 -34.40 -2.42 -15.58
CA GLY A 847 -34.85 -2.71 -16.95
C GLY A 847 -33.75 -3.31 -17.81
N THR A 848 -34.10 -3.71 -19.04
CA THR A 848 -33.19 -4.44 -19.96
C THR A 848 -32.88 -3.71 -21.27
N GLY A 849 -33.48 -2.54 -21.50
CA GLY A 849 -33.28 -1.71 -22.69
C GLY A 849 -32.06 -0.79 -22.58
N ASP A 850 -31.64 -0.21 -23.72
CA ASP A 850 -30.64 0.86 -23.74
C ASP A 850 -31.16 2.09 -23.00
N GLY A 851 -30.30 2.68 -22.16
CA GLY A 851 -30.65 3.80 -21.30
C GLY A 851 -31.36 3.40 -20.00
N ALA A 852 -31.49 2.10 -19.71
CA ALA A 852 -32.03 1.66 -18.41
C ALA A 852 -31.13 2.14 -17.27
N VAL A 853 -31.76 2.51 -16.16
CA VAL A 853 -31.09 3.14 -15.02
C VAL A 853 -30.25 2.11 -14.27
N ILE A 854 -29.07 2.51 -13.82
CA ILE A 854 -28.26 1.75 -12.87
C ILE A 854 -28.43 2.34 -11.47
N GLN A 855 -28.72 1.48 -10.50
CA GLN A 855 -28.90 1.88 -9.10
C GLN A 855 -28.23 0.89 -8.15
N ILE A 856 -28.17 1.23 -6.85
CA ILE A 856 -27.96 0.25 -5.79
C ILE A 856 -29.26 -0.06 -5.06
N THR A 857 -29.44 -1.31 -4.67
CA THR A 857 -30.55 -1.74 -3.81
C THR A 857 -30.12 -2.93 -2.97
N ASP A 858 -30.96 -3.37 -2.03
CA ASP A 858 -30.68 -4.58 -1.25
C ASP A 858 -30.45 -5.79 -2.17
N CYS A 859 -29.44 -6.58 -1.85
CA CYS A 859 -29.09 -7.76 -2.63
C CYS A 859 -30.21 -8.81 -2.57
N THR A 860 -30.86 -9.05 -3.71
CA THR A 860 -31.92 -10.05 -3.92
C THR A 860 -31.43 -11.28 -4.67
N GLY A 861 -30.30 -11.18 -5.39
CA GLY A 861 -29.76 -12.27 -6.20
C GLY A 861 -30.43 -12.44 -7.57
N THR A 862 -31.28 -11.49 -7.97
CA THR A 862 -31.93 -11.51 -9.30
C THR A 862 -30.93 -11.27 -10.43
N ALA A 863 -31.26 -11.71 -11.66
CA ALA A 863 -30.41 -11.49 -12.83
C ALA A 863 -30.14 -10.00 -13.14
N ALA A 864 -31.02 -9.09 -12.69
CA ALA A 864 -30.82 -7.66 -12.80
C ALA A 864 -29.64 -7.15 -11.94
N GLN A 865 -29.30 -7.88 -10.88
CA GLN A 865 -28.19 -7.58 -9.98
C GLN A 865 -26.91 -8.36 -10.30
N GLN A 866 -26.94 -9.20 -11.33
CA GLN A 866 -25.82 -10.04 -11.72
C GLN A 866 -25.04 -9.39 -12.87
N TRP A 867 -23.73 -9.32 -12.73
CA TRP A 867 -22.79 -8.66 -13.61
C TRP A 867 -21.54 -9.52 -13.81
N ARG A 868 -21.21 -9.79 -15.07
CA ARG A 868 -19.95 -10.42 -15.49
C ARG A 868 -18.91 -9.33 -15.60
N VAL A 869 -17.87 -9.42 -14.78
CA VAL A 869 -16.72 -8.51 -14.80
C VAL A 869 -15.60 -9.24 -15.51
N GLY A 870 -15.30 -8.84 -16.75
CA GLY A 870 -14.25 -9.44 -17.58
C GLY A 870 -12.90 -8.74 -17.43
N THR A 871 -11.81 -9.44 -17.76
CA THR A 871 -10.46 -8.82 -17.82
C THR A 871 -10.26 -7.97 -19.07
N ASP A 872 -11.14 -8.09 -20.06
CA ASP A 872 -11.24 -7.21 -21.23
C ASP A 872 -11.85 -5.84 -20.89
N GLY A 873 -12.12 -5.59 -19.60
CA GLY A 873 -12.67 -4.35 -19.09
C GLY A 873 -14.18 -4.24 -19.21
N ALA A 874 -14.90 -5.21 -19.79
CA ALA A 874 -16.36 -5.13 -19.86
C ALA A 874 -17.02 -5.51 -18.53
N VAL A 875 -18.07 -4.77 -18.14
CA VAL A 875 -18.96 -5.12 -17.03
C VAL A 875 -20.36 -5.34 -17.59
N VAL A 876 -20.74 -6.60 -17.79
CA VAL A 876 -21.93 -6.99 -18.55
C VAL A 876 -23.04 -7.48 -17.61
N ASN A 877 -24.21 -6.87 -17.66
CA ASN A 877 -25.37 -7.34 -16.91
C ASN A 877 -25.86 -8.69 -17.46
N VAL A 878 -26.06 -9.67 -16.58
CA VAL A 878 -26.50 -11.02 -16.96
C VAL A 878 -27.94 -11.01 -17.49
N GLY A 879 -28.83 -10.24 -16.86
CA GLY A 879 -30.25 -10.18 -17.23
C GLY A 879 -30.52 -9.58 -18.62
N SER A 880 -29.67 -8.66 -19.09
CA SER A 880 -29.85 -7.96 -20.37
C SER A 880 -28.81 -8.28 -21.44
N GLY A 881 -27.64 -8.80 -21.05
CA GLY A 881 -26.48 -8.96 -21.94
C GLY A 881 -25.83 -7.63 -22.37
N LYS A 882 -26.17 -6.52 -21.71
CA LYS A 882 -25.70 -5.16 -22.02
C LYS A 882 -24.66 -4.69 -20.99
N CYS A 883 -23.86 -3.70 -21.37
CA CYS A 883 -22.73 -3.21 -20.59
C CYS A 883 -23.12 -2.06 -19.65
N LEU A 884 -22.40 -1.97 -18.53
CA LEU A 884 -22.34 -0.77 -17.70
C LEU A 884 -21.66 0.35 -18.50
N ASP A 885 -22.42 1.40 -18.78
CA ASP A 885 -22.03 2.48 -19.69
C ASP A 885 -22.04 3.81 -18.96
N VAL A 886 -20.97 4.59 -19.14
CA VAL A 886 -20.95 5.99 -18.70
C VAL A 886 -21.75 6.84 -19.68
N THR A 887 -22.86 7.42 -19.18
CA THR A 887 -23.80 8.19 -19.98
C THR A 887 -23.10 9.27 -20.81
N GLY A 888 -23.23 9.16 -22.13
CA GLY A 888 -22.76 10.19 -23.07
C GLY A 888 -21.25 10.40 -23.09
N HIS A 889 -20.44 9.39 -22.71
CA HIS A 889 -18.98 9.51 -22.60
C HIS A 889 -18.51 10.61 -21.62
N GLY A 890 -19.32 10.96 -20.62
CA GLY A 890 -18.92 11.97 -19.64
C GLY A 890 -17.69 11.53 -18.85
N THR A 891 -16.75 12.46 -18.61
CA THR A 891 -15.51 12.18 -17.86
C THR A 891 -15.44 12.94 -16.54
N THR A 892 -16.48 13.68 -16.17
CA THR A 892 -16.53 14.50 -14.96
C THR A 892 -17.17 13.75 -13.80
N ASN A 893 -16.85 14.16 -12.57
CA ASN A 893 -17.51 13.65 -11.37
C ASN A 893 -19.02 13.88 -11.46
N GLY A 894 -19.81 12.91 -11.01
CA GLY A 894 -21.27 12.94 -11.03
C GLY A 894 -21.91 12.45 -12.33
N THR A 895 -21.12 12.02 -13.32
CA THR A 895 -21.67 11.39 -14.53
C THR A 895 -22.26 10.02 -14.17
N GLU A 896 -23.58 9.84 -14.33
CA GLU A 896 -24.29 8.59 -14.00
C GLU A 896 -24.03 7.47 -15.02
N PHE A 897 -24.32 6.24 -14.59
CA PHE A 897 -24.27 5.07 -15.46
C PHE A 897 -25.65 4.65 -15.97
N VAL A 898 -25.67 4.10 -17.18
CA VAL A 898 -26.83 3.45 -17.78
C VAL A 898 -26.46 2.05 -18.26
N LEU A 899 -27.47 1.24 -18.53
CA LEU A 899 -27.32 0.01 -19.28
C LEU A 899 -27.31 0.34 -20.78
N TRP A 900 -26.32 -0.14 -21.52
CA TRP A 900 -26.24 0.10 -22.96
C TRP A 900 -25.66 -1.09 -23.72
N THR A 901 -26.07 -1.25 -24.98
CA THR A 901 -25.50 -2.22 -25.91
C THR A 901 -23.97 -2.16 -25.88
N CYS A 902 -23.32 -3.30 -25.65
CA CYS A 902 -21.86 -3.36 -25.57
C CYS A 902 -21.23 -3.00 -26.93
N THR A 903 -20.45 -1.92 -26.96
CA THR A 903 -19.75 -1.41 -28.15
C THR A 903 -18.24 -1.64 -28.09
N GLY A 904 -17.69 -1.90 -26.90
CA GLY A 904 -16.24 -1.95 -26.67
C GLY A 904 -15.59 -0.56 -26.59
N ALA A 905 -16.37 0.51 -26.59
CA ALA A 905 -15.86 1.87 -26.42
C ALA A 905 -15.36 2.11 -24.99
N ALA A 906 -14.45 3.09 -24.84
CA ALA A 906 -13.74 3.33 -23.59
C ALA A 906 -14.65 3.72 -22.41
N ASN A 907 -15.84 4.28 -22.66
CA ASN A 907 -16.87 4.59 -21.66
C ASN A 907 -17.57 3.35 -21.08
N GLN A 908 -17.36 2.17 -21.66
CA GLN A 908 -17.89 0.88 -21.18
C GLN A 908 -16.78 -0.03 -20.64
N GLN A 909 -15.56 0.50 -20.53
CA GLN A 909 -14.37 -0.26 -20.22
C GLN A 909 -13.82 0.14 -18.86
N TRP A 910 -13.49 -0.86 -18.05
CA TRP A 910 -13.19 -0.72 -16.63
C TRP A 910 -11.90 -1.46 -16.29
N SER A 911 -10.92 -0.76 -15.75
CA SER A 911 -9.78 -1.37 -15.06
C SER A 911 -10.15 -1.74 -13.64
N ARG A 912 -9.55 -2.83 -13.17
CA ARG A 912 -9.74 -3.36 -11.82
C ARG A 912 -8.42 -3.25 -11.05
N ALA A 913 -8.47 -2.73 -9.83
CA ALA A 913 -7.35 -2.65 -8.91
C ALA A 913 -7.77 -3.10 -7.51
#